data_AF-A0A0D8ZVF9-F1
#
_entry.id   AF-A0A0D8ZVF9-F1
#
_cell.length_a   1.000
_cell.length_b   1.000
_cell.length_c   1.000
_cell.angle_alpha   90.00
_cell.angle_beta   90.00
_cell.angle_gamma   90.00
#
_symmetry.space_group_name_H-M   'P 1'
#
loop_
_entity.id
_entity.type
_entity.pdbx_description
1 polymer ?
#
loop_
_entity_poly.entity_id
_entity_poly.type
_entity_poly.pdbx_seq_one_letter_code
_entity_poly.pdbx_strand_id
1 'polypeptide(L)'
;MMLTINLFKIIQQVTQFVPNSVVKFTQFISGLLSKINRTITVAVLVTVAIVAGHSVSAQIATPPPALLTLGPLSSVPVPEPDNLNEFLVTDKKTGLVNKAPAIALGKALFWDMQVGSDGIQSCASCHFNAGADSRAKNQLAPALLRVNADGTPNPDQKLELGGWNYTLKPGDYPFHKLANPSDRNSAVISDVNDITSSQGVAKSTFEDVIPGQAVDIVKPAADPVFNINGVNVRQVVARNTPTVINAVFNFRNFWDGRAQNDFNGVNPLGSRDPNAFVYKAIKSNDLVQTKVSLKNSSLASQAVGPPISSFEVSADGRTFQEVGDKFGDRNKKDKALKGKKLPRKLGKKLRALRPLGKQIVHPEDSVLGSLSRVPQPGLKTNTYEKMIEDAFQEQWWKSNRMIQIAADGSRSVVKKPDRNLATNEYTLMEYNFPLFFGLAVQLYEATLVSGDSPFDRFQAGNYSALTAQQQKGLEIFIGQDEKNGGGRCINCHSGTEFTDASVSKVSKSPLRRREGNVFDRGFNNIAVRPTLDDIGLGDVDPFGKPLSTARLAVQGSFSDPTLNPPLNPNDIIGVDGAFKTPTLRNIELTAPYFHNGSQLTLRQLVDFYARGGDFQPIAGKEGRISPLSTLILGKTPQEVEQAKEALVAFMKSLTDDRVRLQKAPFDHPQLWVTNGHPGAPTGVNVDPNTGNATDDMIEIVAVGRNGGSPIPSFLAGS
;
A
#
# COMPACT_ATOMS: atom_id res chain seq x y z
N MET A 1 60.19 -6.70 13.49
CA MET A 1 61.56 -6.72 12.95
C MET A 1 61.77 -8.11 12.38
N MET A 2 62.09 -8.20 11.08
CA MET A 2 61.55 -9.25 10.19
C MET A 2 60.00 -9.18 10.09
N LEU A 3 59.35 -9.52 8.96
CA LEU A 3 59.89 -9.79 7.62
C LEU A 3 59.69 -8.58 6.70
N THR A 4 60.77 -7.92 6.29
CA THR A 4 60.77 -6.82 5.31
C THR A 4 61.88 -7.04 4.27
N ILE A 5 61.78 -8.12 3.49
CA ILE A 5 62.86 -8.58 2.59
C ILE A 5 62.40 -8.79 1.13
N ASN A 6 61.18 -9.29 0.87
CA ASN A 6 60.79 -9.70 -0.49
C ASN A 6 60.33 -8.59 -1.46
N LEU A 7 60.09 -7.35 -1.01
CA LEU A 7 59.62 -6.28 -1.91
C LEU A 7 60.74 -5.66 -2.76
N PHE A 8 61.99 -5.70 -2.29
CA PHE A 8 63.11 -5.00 -2.95
C PHE A 8 63.60 -5.64 -4.25
N LYS A 9 63.35 -6.95 -4.47
CA LYS A 9 63.77 -7.62 -5.72
C LYS A 9 62.85 -7.35 -6.91
N ILE A 10 61.57 -7.03 -6.67
CA ILE A 10 60.59 -6.81 -7.75
C ILE A 10 60.80 -5.45 -8.43
N ILE A 11 61.21 -4.43 -7.66
CA ILE A 11 61.45 -3.06 -8.17
C ILE A 11 62.63 -3.02 -9.17
N GLN A 12 63.60 -3.93 -9.05
CA GLN A 12 64.79 -3.95 -9.92
C GLN A 12 64.55 -4.38 -11.37
N GLN A 13 63.37 -4.89 -11.74
CA GLN A 13 63.10 -5.35 -13.13
C GLN A 13 62.36 -4.34 -14.01
N VAL A 14 61.95 -3.17 -13.50
CA VAL A 14 61.16 -2.18 -14.27
C VAL A 14 61.99 -0.96 -14.70
N THR A 15 63.15 -0.71 -14.10
CA THR A 15 63.98 0.48 -14.35
C THR A 15 64.96 0.34 -15.52
N GLN A 16 64.45 0.07 -16.74
CA GLN A 16 65.25 0.11 -17.99
C GLN A 16 64.82 1.18 -19.01
N PHE A 17 63.70 1.88 -18.82
CA PHE A 17 63.17 2.86 -19.79
C PHE A 17 62.79 4.22 -19.18
N VAL A 18 63.69 4.83 -18.39
CA VAL A 18 63.54 6.23 -17.92
C VAL A 18 64.87 6.99 -18.09
N PRO A 19 64.92 8.11 -18.84
CA PRO A 19 66.14 8.89 -19.03
C PRO A 19 66.69 9.56 -17.76
N ASN A 20 68.02 9.75 -17.71
CA ASN A 20 68.77 10.33 -16.59
C ASN A 20 68.37 11.77 -16.17
N SER A 21 67.55 12.47 -16.95
CA SER A 21 67.00 13.78 -16.59
C SER A 21 66.04 13.71 -15.39
N VAL A 22 65.28 12.62 -15.24
CA VAL A 22 64.25 12.47 -14.19
C VAL A 22 64.88 12.31 -12.80
N VAL A 23 66.01 11.60 -12.71
CA VAL A 23 66.68 11.25 -11.45
C VAL A 23 67.23 12.48 -10.71
N LYS A 24 67.69 13.51 -11.45
CA LYS A 24 68.16 14.76 -10.83
C LYS A 24 67.01 15.64 -10.33
N PHE A 25 65.83 15.55 -10.95
CA PHE A 25 64.66 16.36 -10.56
C PHE A 25 64.02 15.86 -9.25
N THR A 26 63.93 14.55 -9.06
CA THR A 26 63.36 13.94 -7.83
C THR A 26 64.21 14.21 -6.59
N GLN A 27 65.55 14.18 -6.70
CA GLN A 27 66.44 14.53 -5.59
C GLN A 27 66.27 16.00 -5.17
N PHE A 28 66.17 16.94 -6.11
CA PHE A 28 65.97 18.37 -5.79
C PHE A 28 64.66 18.62 -5.02
N ILE A 29 63.55 17.99 -5.45
CA ILE A 29 62.25 18.11 -4.77
C ILE A 29 62.27 17.47 -3.37
N SER A 30 62.98 16.36 -3.17
CA SER A 30 63.04 15.69 -1.85
C SER A 30 63.68 16.56 -0.75
N GLY A 31 64.65 17.41 -1.09
CA GLY A 31 65.24 18.34 -0.13
C GLY A 31 64.27 19.47 0.28
N LEU A 32 63.55 20.02 -0.70
CA LEU A 32 62.70 21.20 -0.54
C LEU A 32 61.42 20.91 0.29
N LEU A 33 60.87 19.70 0.20
CA LEU A 33 59.64 19.31 0.90
C LEU A 33 59.82 19.05 2.41
N SER A 34 61.05 19.08 2.94
CA SER A 34 61.35 18.75 4.34
C SER A 34 60.91 19.81 5.37
N LYS A 35 60.46 21.00 4.96
CA LYS A 35 60.24 22.16 5.86
C LYS A 35 58.98 23.01 5.60
N ILE A 36 58.02 22.55 4.77
CA ILE A 36 56.84 23.37 4.38
C ILE A 36 55.53 22.78 4.91
N ASN A 37 54.64 23.66 5.39
CA ASN A 37 53.44 23.29 6.13
C ASN A 37 52.30 22.74 5.24
N ARG A 38 51.47 21.84 5.78
CA ARG A 38 50.53 20.96 5.02
C ARG A 38 49.57 21.69 4.06
N THR A 39 49.21 22.94 4.35
CA THR A 39 48.24 23.71 3.55
C THR A 39 48.72 24.00 2.12
N ILE A 40 50.04 24.10 1.89
CA ILE A 40 50.61 24.49 0.59
C ILE A 40 50.67 23.31 -0.38
N THR A 41 50.74 22.07 0.11
CA THR A 41 50.83 20.85 -0.72
C THR A 41 49.61 20.67 -1.63
N VAL A 42 48.42 21.09 -1.18
CA VAL A 42 47.18 21.01 -1.97
C VAL A 42 47.21 21.97 -3.17
N ALA A 43 47.68 23.20 -2.96
CA ALA A 43 47.76 24.20 -4.02
C ALA A 43 48.70 23.75 -5.16
N VAL A 44 49.87 23.20 -4.82
CA VAL A 44 50.84 22.71 -5.82
C VAL A 44 50.28 21.54 -6.63
N LEU A 45 49.55 20.60 -6.00
CA LEU A 45 48.92 19.48 -6.72
C LEU A 45 47.84 19.96 -7.72
N VAL A 46 47.02 20.94 -7.33
CA VAL A 46 46.04 21.56 -8.23
C VAL A 46 46.73 22.28 -9.40
N THR A 47 47.84 22.99 -9.16
CA THR A 47 48.59 23.67 -10.23
C THR A 47 49.26 22.69 -11.20
N VAL A 48 49.80 21.56 -10.71
CA VAL A 48 50.39 20.52 -11.58
C VAL A 48 49.34 19.87 -12.47
N ALA A 49 48.12 19.63 -11.97
CA ALA A 49 47.01 19.12 -12.79
C ALA A 49 46.63 20.09 -13.93
N ILE A 50 46.68 21.40 -13.69
CA ILE A 50 46.39 22.44 -14.69
C ILE A 50 47.49 22.54 -15.77
N VAL A 51 48.76 22.41 -15.38
CA VAL A 51 49.89 22.46 -16.34
C VAL A 51 50.00 21.16 -17.16
N ALA A 52 49.55 20.02 -16.64
CA ALA A 52 49.64 18.71 -17.31
C ALA A 52 48.55 18.43 -18.37
N GLY A 53 47.93 19.46 -18.95
CA GLY A 53 47.05 19.37 -20.13
C GLY A 53 45.72 18.64 -19.97
N HIS A 54 45.46 18.01 -18.82
CA HIS A 54 44.23 17.28 -18.55
C HIS A 54 43.15 18.22 -18.03
N SER A 55 42.56 19.00 -18.93
CA SER A 55 41.32 19.72 -18.67
C SER A 55 40.20 18.71 -18.44
N VAL A 56 39.99 18.29 -17.19
CA VAL A 56 38.83 17.50 -16.76
C VAL A 56 37.59 18.39 -16.79
N SER A 57 37.14 18.68 -18.02
CA SER A 57 35.87 19.33 -18.28
C SER A 57 34.77 18.36 -17.90
N ALA A 58 34.33 18.43 -16.63
CA ALA A 58 33.12 17.78 -16.16
C ALA A 58 31.90 18.50 -16.73
N GLN A 59 31.76 18.48 -18.07
CA GLN A 59 30.54 18.85 -18.75
C GLN A 59 29.44 17.93 -18.26
N ILE A 60 28.57 18.47 -17.41
CA ILE A 60 27.31 17.83 -17.04
C ILE A 60 26.48 17.81 -18.33
N ALA A 61 26.54 16.68 -19.05
CA ALA A 61 25.80 16.49 -20.28
C ALA A 61 24.31 16.64 -19.96
N THR A 62 23.69 17.70 -20.51
CA THR A 62 22.26 17.93 -20.36
C THR A 62 21.50 16.77 -21.03
N PRO A 63 20.63 16.04 -20.30
CA PRO A 63 19.96 14.89 -20.86
C PRO A 63 19.00 15.31 -22.00
N PRO A 64 18.67 14.41 -22.94
CA PRO A 64 17.71 14.69 -23.99
C PRO A 64 16.38 15.21 -23.40
N PRO A 65 15.79 16.30 -23.94
CA PRO A 65 14.59 16.91 -23.35
C PRO A 65 13.40 15.95 -23.16
N ALA A 66 13.30 14.89 -23.98
CA ALA A 66 12.30 13.83 -23.83
C ALA A 66 12.34 13.15 -22.44
N LEU A 67 13.53 13.01 -21.84
CA LEU A 67 13.69 12.40 -20.51
C LEU A 67 13.17 13.29 -19.37
N LEU A 68 12.94 14.59 -19.62
CA LEU A 68 12.47 15.58 -18.63
C LEU A 68 10.96 15.89 -18.77
N THR A 69 10.23 15.07 -19.52
CA THR A 69 8.80 15.29 -19.84
C THR A 69 7.82 14.85 -18.75
N LEU A 70 8.30 14.13 -17.72
CA LEU A 70 7.43 13.56 -16.68
C LEU A 70 7.30 14.48 -15.46
N GLY A 71 8.39 15.10 -15.01
CA GLY A 71 8.45 15.92 -13.79
C GLY A 71 8.62 15.10 -12.49
N PRO A 72 9.02 15.75 -11.38
CA PRO A 72 9.09 15.14 -10.06
C PRO A 72 7.69 15.07 -9.41
N LEU A 73 7.46 14.11 -8.50
CA LEU A 73 6.14 13.99 -7.82
C LEU A 73 5.75 15.23 -7.03
N SER A 74 6.73 15.99 -6.52
CA SER A 74 6.53 17.27 -5.84
C SER A 74 5.87 18.36 -6.71
N SER A 75 5.75 18.14 -8.03
CA SER A 75 5.03 19.03 -8.96
C SER A 75 3.53 18.71 -9.08
N VAL A 76 3.06 17.56 -8.58
CA VAL A 76 1.63 17.20 -8.60
C VAL A 76 1.01 17.45 -7.22
N PRO A 77 -0.07 18.26 -7.12
CA PRO A 77 -0.75 18.49 -5.86
C PRO A 77 -1.41 17.21 -5.36
N VAL A 78 -1.31 16.96 -4.06
CA VAL A 78 -2.03 15.87 -3.37
C VAL A 78 -3.54 16.09 -3.54
N PRO A 79 -4.31 15.11 -4.05
CA PRO A 79 -5.76 15.22 -4.11
C PRO A 79 -6.38 15.30 -2.71
N GLU A 80 -7.20 16.33 -2.46
CA GLU A 80 -7.94 16.48 -1.21
C GLU A 80 -9.44 16.75 -1.50
N PRO A 81 -10.35 16.51 -0.52
CA PRO A 81 -11.75 16.90 -0.63
C PRO A 81 -11.92 18.43 -0.59
N ASP A 82 -12.86 18.95 -1.37
CA ASP A 82 -13.21 20.37 -1.45
C ASP A 82 -13.94 20.88 -0.18
N ASN A 83 -14.57 19.99 0.59
CA ASN A 83 -15.43 20.29 1.73
C ASN A 83 -14.89 19.83 3.10
N LEU A 84 -13.56 19.66 3.28
CA LEU A 84 -12.96 19.29 4.57
C LEU A 84 -13.38 20.21 5.75
N ASN A 85 -13.67 21.48 5.46
CA ASN A 85 -14.12 22.51 6.40
C ASN A 85 -15.55 22.30 6.92
N GLU A 86 -16.32 21.33 6.41
CA GLU A 86 -17.58 20.91 7.02
C GLU A 86 -17.36 19.94 8.18
N PHE A 87 -16.26 19.17 8.16
CA PHE A 87 -16.02 18.02 9.03
C PHE A 87 -15.00 18.30 10.13
N LEU A 88 -13.84 18.81 9.74
CA LEU A 88 -12.69 19.03 10.61
C LEU A 88 -12.77 20.35 11.37
N VAL A 89 -12.11 20.45 12.52
CA VAL A 89 -12.01 21.73 13.24
C VAL A 89 -11.19 22.75 12.45
N THR A 90 -11.64 24.00 12.45
CA THR A 90 -10.90 25.14 11.90
C THR A 90 -10.16 25.89 13.01
N ASP A 91 -8.97 26.40 12.70
CA ASP A 91 -8.25 27.30 13.59
C ASP A 91 -8.98 28.65 13.66
N LYS A 92 -9.30 29.09 14.88
CA LYS A 92 -10.14 30.27 15.12
C LYS A 92 -9.46 31.62 14.81
N LYS A 93 -8.16 31.64 14.48
CA LYS A 93 -7.41 32.87 14.14
C LYS A 93 -7.24 33.03 12.64
N THR A 94 -7.03 31.92 11.92
CA THR A 94 -6.75 31.87 10.49
C THR A 94 -7.95 31.47 9.64
N GLY A 95 -8.96 30.82 10.23
CA GLY A 95 -10.10 30.24 9.53
C GLY A 95 -9.79 28.94 8.77
N LEU A 96 -8.52 28.53 8.72
CA LEU A 96 -8.06 27.37 7.96
C LEU A 96 -8.37 26.06 8.70
N VAL A 97 -8.53 24.98 7.93
CA VAL A 97 -8.77 23.63 8.45
C VAL A 97 -7.51 23.08 9.13
N ASN A 98 -7.62 22.70 10.41
CA ASN A 98 -6.51 22.10 11.15
C ASN A 98 -6.50 20.58 10.96
N LYS A 99 -5.79 20.09 9.94
CA LYS A 99 -5.64 18.65 9.66
C LYS A 99 -4.81 17.89 10.71
N ALA A 100 -4.00 18.56 11.53
CA ALA A 100 -2.99 17.88 12.36
C ALA A 100 -3.55 16.88 13.40
N PRO A 101 -4.63 17.17 14.16
CA PRO A 101 -5.20 16.19 15.09
C PRO A 101 -5.86 15.02 14.36
N ALA A 102 -6.39 15.25 13.14
CA ALA A 102 -6.97 14.19 12.30
C ALA A 102 -5.90 13.25 11.74
N ILE A 103 -4.74 13.80 11.33
CA ILE A 103 -3.57 13.02 10.92
C ILE A 103 -3.03 12.18 12.11
N ALA A 104 -2.99 12.74 13.31
CA ALA A 104 -2.62 12.00 14.52
C ALA A 104 -3.61 10.87 14.87
N LEU A 105 -4.92 11.14 14.74
CA LEU A 105 -5.95 10.10 14.87
C LEU A 105 -5.81 9.01 13.80
N GLY A 106 -5.53 9.39 12.54
CA GLY A 106 -5.32 8.47 11.44
C GLY A 106 -4.12 7.55 11.65
N LYS A 107 -2.96 8.11 12.01
CA LYS A 107 -1.75 7.32 12.32
C LYS A 107 -1.99 6.42 13.54
N ALA A 108 -2.74 6.87 14.53
CA ALA A 108 -3.12 6.00 15.65
C ALA A 108 -4.04 4.85 15.21
N LEU A 109 -5.10 5.11 14.44
CA LEU A 109 -6.07 4.07 14.01
C LEU A 109 -5.49 3.07 13.00
N PHE A 110 -4.64 3.52 12.07
CA PHE A 110 -4.02 2.66 11.06
C PHE A 110 -3.09 1.61 11.68
N TRP A 111 -2.35 1.99 12.73
CA TRP A 111 -1.37 1.14 13.39
C TRP A 111 -1.91 0.36 14.60
N ASP A 112 -3.03 0.75 15.21
CA ASP A 112 -3.47 0.14 16.48
C ASP A 112 -4.02 -1.29 16.32
N MET A 113 -3.28 -2.26 16.85
CA MET A 113 -3.66 -3.68 16.91
C MET A 113 -4.98 -3.91 17.65
N GLN A 114 -5.42 -2.98 18.49
CA GLN A 114 -6.69 -3.03 19.23
C GLN A 114 -7.93 -2.77 18.36
N VAL A 115 -7.76 -2.41 17.07
CA VAL A 115 -8.88 -2.32 16.12
C VAL A 115 -9.44 -3.71 15.81
N GLY A 116 -8.57 -4.71 15.61
CA GLY A 116 -8.94 -6.08 15.24
C GLY A 116 -9.67 -6.87 16.31
N SER A 117 -10.40 -7.92 15.90
CA SER A 117 -11.19 -8.75 16.83
C SER A 117 -10.34 -9.70 17.67
N ASP A 118 -9.18 -10.11 17.16
CA ASP A 118 -8.16 -10.83 17.91
C ASP A 118 -7.24 -9.90 18.74
N GLY A 119 -7.41 -8.58 18.59
CA GLY A 119 -6.52 -7.57 19.19
C GLY A 119 -5.08 -7.64 18.68
N ILE A 120 -4.81 -8.30 17.55
CA ILE A 120 -3.49 -8.47 16.94
C ILE A 120 -3.44 -7.79 15.57
N GLN A 121 -4.47 -7.95 14.75
CA GLN A 121 -4.51 -7.41 13.39
C GLN A 121 -4.90 -5.91 13.36
N SER A 122 -4.26 -5.18 12.45
CA SER A 122 -4.45 -3.75 12.15
C SER A 122 -4.24 -3.52 10.65
N CYS A 123 -4.55 -2.32 10.13
CA CYS A 123 -4.20 -1.99 8.74
C CYS A 123 -2.69 -2.11 8.51
N ALA A 124 -1.87 -1.63 9.45
CA ALA A 124 -0.42 -1.74 9.36
C ALA A 124 0.10 -3.19 9.32
N SER A 125 -0.64 -4.18 9.83
CA SER A 125 -0.23 -5.59 9.84
C SER A 125 0.01 -6.19 8.44
N CYS A 126 -0.56 -5.57 7.40
CA CYS A 126 -0.39 -5.94 5.99
C CYS A 126 0.41 -4.89 5.18
N HIS A 127 0.78 -3.76 5.80
CA HIS A 127 1.27 -2.55 5.12
C HIS A 127 2.54 -1.95 5.77
N PHE A 128 3.24 -2.69 6.64
CA PHE A 128 4.32 -2.16 7.47
C PHE A 128 5.64 -1.89 6.71
N ASN A 129 5.95 -2.62 5.64
CA ASN A 129 7.20 -2.45 4.90
C ASN A 129 6.96 -1.77 3.54
N ALA A 130 7.44 -0.54 3.37
CA ALA A 130 7.19 0.29 2.19
C ALA A 130 5.68 0.39 1.79
N GLY A 131 4.78 0.29 2.77
CA GLY A 131 3.34 0.29 2.58
C GLY A 131 2.73 -1.05 2.17
N ALA A 132 3.51 -2.13 2.12
CA ALA A 132 3.11 -3.48 1.72
C ALA A 132 3.57 -4.53 2.76
N ASP A 133 3.37 -5.81 2.45
CA ASP A 133 3.86 -6.94 3.24
C ASP A 133 5.17 -7.49 2.66
N SER A 134 6.06 -7.95 3.53
CA SER A 134 7.33 -8.59 3.17
C SER A 134 7.59 -9.90 3.92
N ARG A 135 6.59 -10.42 4.66
CA ARG A 135 6.59 -11.78 5.24
C ARG A 135 6.62 -12.82 4.12
N ALA A 136 7.17 -14.00 4.37
CA ALA A 136 7.21 -15.10 3.40
C ALA A 136 6.69 -16.45 3.94
N LYS A 137 6.32 -16.51 5.22
CA LYS A 137 5.74 -17.70 5.88
C LYS A 137 4.24 -17.51 6.09
N ASN A 138 3.42 -18.52 5.76
CA ASN A 138 1.96 -18.47 5.80
C ASN A 138 1.35 -17.31 4.99
N GLN A 139 1.89 -17.04 3.80
CA GLN A 139 1.42 -15.98 2.90
C GLN A 139 0.72 -16.53 1.65
N LEU A 140 0.13 -17.73 1.71
CA LEU A 140 -0.53 -18.36 0.56
C LEU A 140 -2.04 -18.51 0.76
N ALA A 141 -2.81 -18.05 -0.22
CA ALA A 141 -4.23 -18.35 -0.40
C ALA A 141 -4.42 -19.12 -1.73
N PRO A 142 -5.37 -20.07 -1.81
CA PRO A 142 -5.74 -20.67 -3.10
C PRO A 142 -6.55 -19.67 -3.94
N ALA A 143 -6.92 -20.03 -5.17
CA ALA A 143 -7.78 -19.21 -6.03
C ALA A 143 -9.24 -19.10 -5.52
N LEU A 144 -9.41 -18.37 -4.41
CA LEU A 144 -10.69 -18.12 -3.72
C LEU A 144 -11.68 -17.25 -4.51
N LEU A 145 -11.23 -16.63 -5.61
CA LEU A 145 -12.03 -15.76 -6.47
C LEU A 145 -12.32 -16.39 -7.85
N ARG A 146 -11.95 -17.67 -8.05
CA ARG A 146 -12.20 -18.37 -9.31
C ARG A 146 -13.70 -18.54 -9.56
N VAL A 147 -14.11 -18.34 -10.81
CA VAL A 147 -15.47 -18.53 -11.28
C VAL A 147 -15.53 -19.53 -12.44
N ASN A 148 -16.72 -20.10 -12.67
CA ASN A 148 -17.03 -20.85 -13.87
C ASN A 148 -17.23 -19.91 -15.08
N ALA A 149 -17.29 -20.48 -16.28
CA ALA A 149 -17.50 -19.72 -17.52
C ALA A 149 -18.88 -19.02 -17.65
N ASP A 150 -19.80 -19.26 -16.71
CA ASP A 150 -21.08 -18.56 -16.55
C ASP A 150 -21.06 -17.47 -15.46
N GLY A 151 -19.91 -17.27 -14.79
CA GLY A 151 -19.73 -16.32 -13.68
C GLY A 151 -20.10 -16.88 -12.29
N THR A 152 -20.54 -18.14 -12.16
CA THR A 152 -20.83 -18.72 -10.85
C THR A 152 -19.54 -19.01 -10.05
N PRO A 153 -19.47 -18.74 -8.74
CA PRO A 153 -18.27 -19.00 -7.93
C PRO A 153 -17.85 -20.47 -7.93
N ASN A 154 -16.55 -20.71 -8.14
CA ASN A 154 -15.91 -22.02 -8.10
C ASN A 154 -14.52 -21.91 -7.42
N PRO A 155 -14.45 -21.47 -6.14
CA PRO A 155 -13.20 -21.22 -5.45
C PRO A 155 -12.41 -22.50 -5.19
N ASP A 156 -11.08 -22.44 -5.29
CA ASP A 156 -10.22 -23.53 -4.81
C ASP A 156 -10.17 -23.60 -3.29
N GLN A 157 -10.08 -24.83 -2.77
CA GLN A 157 -10.19 -25.14 -1.34
C GLN A 157 -8.88 -25.64 -0.71
N LYS A 158 -7.80 -25.72 -1.49
CA LYS A 158 -6.50 -26.27 -1.10
C LYS A 158 -5.39 -25.53 -1.83
N LEU A 159 -4.26 -25.34 -1.16
CA LEU A 159 -3.05 -24.86 -1.82
C LEU A 159 -2.43 -25.95 -2.71
N GLU A 160 -1.87 -25.52 -3.83
CA GLU A 160 -1.04 -26.34 -4.71
C GLU A 160 0.42 -26.34 -4.24
N LEU A 161 0.89 -25.21 -3.68
CA LEU A 161 2.26 -25.00 -3.23
C LEU A 161 2.41 -25.15 -1.71
N GLY A 162 3.15 -26.17 -1.29
CA GLY A 162 3.77 -26.28 0.05
C GLY A 162 2.85 -26.52 1.25
N GLY A 163 1.56 -26.18 1.15
CA GLY A 163 0.56 -26.29 2.23
C GLY A 163 0.50 -25.07 3.14
N TRP A 164 -0.46 -25.09 4.08
CA TRP A 164 -0.62 -24.03 5.08
C TRP A 164 0.69 -23.83 5.87
N ASN A 165 0.96 -22.63 6.37
CA ASN A 165 2.19 -22.33 7.11
C ASN A 165 3.52 -22.54 6.35
N TYR A 166 3.48 -22.84 5.04
CA TYR A 166 4.68 -22.94 4.21
C TYR A 166 5.47 -21.64 4.20
N THR A 167 6.80 -21.75 4.06
CA THR A 167 7.71 -20.62 3.86
C THR A 167 8.21 -20.65 2.42
N LEU A 168 7.83 -19.61 1.67
CA LEU A 168 8.15 -19.43 0.26
C LEU A 168 9.66 -19.29 0.03
N LYS A 169 10.12 -19.65 -1.16
CA LYS A 169 11.54 -19.68 -1.54
C LYS A 169 11.74 -19.13 -2.96
N PRO A 170 12.95 -18.65 -3.32
CA PRO A 170 13.22 -18.17 -4.68
C PRO A 170 12.96 -19.20 -5.78
N GLY A 171 13.14 -20.49 -5.48
CA GLY A 171 12.90 -21.60 -6.41
C GLY A 171 11.42 -21.83 -6.75
N ASP A 172 10.50 -21.36 -5.91
CA ASP A 172 9.05 -21.48 -6.10
C ASP A 172 8.53 -20.49 -7.18
N TYR A 173 9.34 -19.50 -7.56
CA TYR A 173 8.99 -18.46 -8.51
C TYR A 173 9.65 -18.65 -9.91
N PRO A 174 9.02 -18.13 -10.99
CA PRO A 174 7.65 -17.64 -11.04
C PRO A 174 6.63 -18.79 -10.91
N PHE A 175 5.41 -18.48 -10.46
CA PHE A 175 4.35 -19.50 -10.29
C PHE A 175 3.95 -20.13 -11.63
N HIS A 176 3.93 -19.34 -12.72
CA HIS A 176 3.88 -19.86 -14.09
C HIS A 176 5.29 -20.00 -14.66
N LYS A 177 5.81 -21.23 -14.72
CA LYS A 177 7.22 -21.52 -15.00
C LYS A 177 7.42 -22.15 -16.36
N LEU A 178 8.03 -21.40 -17.28
CA LEU A 178 8.27 -21.80 -18.66
C LEU A 178 9.67 -22.40 -18.87
N ALA A 179 9.78 -23.39 -19.77
CA ALA A 179 11.04 -23.98 -20.17
C ALA A 179 11.96 -23.00 -20.93
N ASN A 180 11.38 -22.03 -21.63
CA ASN A 180 12.07 -20.83 -22.08
C ASN A 180 11.35 -19.59 -21.49
N PRO A 181 11.90 -18.94 -20.45
CA PRO A 181 11.31 -17.75 -19.83
C PRO A 181 11.14 -16.53 -20.76
N SER A 182 11.70 -16.55 -21.97
CA SER A 182 11.48 -15.51 -23.00
C SER A 182 10.45 -15.90 -24.09
N ASP A 183 9.87 -17.11 -24.05
CA ASP A 183 8.81 -17.55 -24.96
C ASP A 183 7.63 -18.16 -24.21
N ARG A 184 6.51 -17.43 -24.18
CA ARG A 184 5.24 -17.85 -23.56
C ARG A 184 4.54 -19.03 -24.25
N ASN A 185 5.04 -19.48 -25.41
CA ASN A 185 4.53 -20.67 -26.10
C ASN A 185 5.41 -21.91 -25.84
N SER A 186 6.49 -21.76 -25.05
CA SER A 186 7.35 -22.88 -24.66
C SER A 186 6.68 -23.77 -23.61
N ALA A 187 7.20 -25.00 -23.43
CA ALA A 187 6.61 -25.96 -22.51
C ALA A 187 6.58 -25.45 -21.06
N VAL A 188 5.44 -25.60 -20.39
CA VAL A 188 5.29 -25.30 -18.96
C VAL A 188 5.98 -26.39 -18.13
N ILE A 189 6.88 -25.98 -17.24
CA ILE A 189 7.56 -26.84 -16.26
C ILE A 189 6.67 -27.04 -15.02
N SER A 190 6.03 -25.96 -14.57
CA SER A 190 5.06 -25.96 -13.47
C SER A 190 4.13 -24.77 -13.64
N ASP A 191 2.86 -24.95 -13.29
CA ASP A 191 1.90 -23.86 -13.10
C ASP A 191 1.33 -23.97 -11.68
N VAL A 192 1.09 -22.82 -11.05
CA VAL A 192 0.43 -22.69 -9.74
C VAL A 192 -0.55 -21.52 -9.80
N ASN A 193 -1.78 -21.73 -9.34
CA ASN A 193 -2.82 -20.69 -9.27
C ASN A 193 -2.96 -20.00 -7.89
N ASP A 194 -2.24 -20.50 -6.88
CA ASP A 194 -2.15 -19.87 -5.55
C ASP A 194 -1.71 -18.40 -5.63
N ILE A 195 -2.12 -17.63 -4.63
CA ILE A 195 -1.84 -16.20 -4.45
C ILE A 195 -0.88 -16.02 -3.28
N THR A 196 0.22 -15.28 -3.50
CA THR A 196 1.02 -14.74 -2.39
C THR A 196 0.38 -13.45 -1.86
N SER A 197 -0.02 -13.41 -0.59
CA SER A 197 -0.54 -12.21 0.09
C SER A 197 -0.53 -12.31 1.62
N SER A 198 -0.92 -11.21 2.27
CA SER A 198 -0.97 -11.02 3.72
C SER A 198 -1.88 -12.01 4.45
N GLN A 199 -1.38 -12.56 5.56
CA GLN A 199 -2.21 -13.26 6.55
C GLN A 199 -3.04 -12.29 7.41
N GLY A 200 -4.31 -12.65 7.58
CA GLY A 200 -5.34 -11.93 8.32
C GLY A 200 -5.70 -12.60 9.66
N VAL A 201 -7.00 -12.74 9.95
CA VAL A 201 -7.52 -13.39 11.17
C VAL A 201 -7.74 -14.90 10.99
N ALA A 202 -8.04 -15.60 12.09
CA ALA A 202 -8.58 -16.96 12.05
C ALA A 202 -10.12 -16.92 12.15
N LYS A 203 -10.79 -17.81 11.41
CA LYS A 203 -12.23 -17.73 11.17
C LYS A 203 -13.07 -17.87 12.43
N SER A 204 -13.92 -16.87 12.66
CA SER A 204 -14.80 -16.77 13.82
C SER A 204 -15.99 -15.86 13.52
N THR A 205 -17.07 -15.99 14.28
CA THR A 205 -18.25 -15.10 14.26
C THR A 205 -18.23 -14.20 15.49
N PHE A 206 -18.56 -12.92 15.32
CA PHE A 206 -18.64 -11.94 16.41
C PHE A 206 -19.87 -12.20 17.31
N GLU A 207 -19.71 -12.04 18.64
CA GLU A 207 -20.81 -12.13 19.61
C GLU A 207 -21.03 -10.82 20.41
N ASP A 208 -19.97 -10.20 20.94
CA ASP A 208 -20.02 -8.90 21.66
C ASP A 208 -18.59 -8.32 21.81
N VAL A 209 -18.43 -7.06 22.22
CA VAL A 209 -17.14 -6.46 22.58
C VAL A 209 -16.80 -6.67 24.06
N ILE A 210 -15.54 -7.02 24.39
CA ILE A 210 -15.12 -7.15 25.79
C ILE A 210 -14.78 -5.76 26.38
N PRO A 211 -15.40 -5.32 27.50
CA PRO A 211 -15.12 -4.03 28.12
C PRO A 211 -13.64 -3.79 28.45
N GLY A 212 -13.01 -2.83 27.76
CA GLY A 212 -11.64 -2.39 28.02
C GLY A 212 -10.56 -3.42 27.66
N GLN A 213 -10.85 -4.35 26.74
CA GLN A 213 -9.89 -5.30 26.18
C GLN A 213 -9.75 -5.11 24.68
N ALA A 214 -8.60 -5.51 24.13
CA ALA A 214 -8.33 -5.47 22.69
C ALA A 214 -9.10 -6.53 21.89
N VAL A 215 -9.45 -7.66 22.54
CA VAL A 215 -10.07 -8.84 21.94
C VAL A 215 -11.59 -8.77 22.10
N ASP A 216 -12.33 -9.23 21.09
CA ASP A 216 -13.80 -9.35 21.13
C ASP A 216 -14.26 -10.69 21.73
N ILE A 217 -15.52 -10.79 22.13
CA ILE A 217 -16.17 -12.10 22.33
C ILE A 217 -16.50 -12.63 20.94
N VAL A 218 -15.89 -13.75 20.59
CA VAL A 218 -16.04 -14.41 19.29
C VAL A 218 -16.29 -15.89 19.48
N LYS A 219 -17.08 -16.45 18.58
CA LYS A 219 -17.33 -17.88 18.46
C LYS A 219 -16.44 -18.47 17.37
N PRO A 220 -15.52 -19.40 17.68
CA PRO A 220 -14.74 -20.09 16.64
C PRO A 220 -15.67 -20.77 15.63
N ALA A 221 -15.37 -20.60 14.34
CA ALA A 221 -16.16 -21.14 13.24
C ALA A 221 -15.24 -21.90 12.29
N ALA A 222 -15.55 -23.19 12.03
CA ALA A 222 -14.68 -24.04 11.23
C ALA A 222 -14.41 -23.44 9.83
N ASP A 223 -13.13 -23.35 9.46
CA ASP A 223 -12.70 -22.95 8.13
C ASP A 223 -12.56 -24.19 7.22
N PRO A 224 -13.37 -24.32 6.15
CA PRO A 224 -13.28 -25.46 5.24
C PRO A 224 -12.00 -25.43 4.37
N VAL A 225 -11.31 -24.29 4.32
CA VAL A 225 -10.07 -24.08 3.55
C VAL A 225 -8.89 -23.99 4.52
N PHE A 226 -8.85 -22.93 5.34
CA PHE A 226 -7.71 -22.59 6.20
C PHE A 226 -7.71 -23.39 7.50
N ASN A 227 -7.58 -24.72 7.42
CA ASN A 227 -7.40 -25.60 8.58
C ASN A 227 -6.32 -26.68 8.36
N ILE A 228 -5.71 -27.11 9.48
CA ILE A 228 -4.89 -28.31 9.55
C ILE A 228 -5.59 -29.29 10.50
N ASN A 229 -6.04 -30.44 9.99
CA ASN A 229 -6.73 -31.48 10.76
C ASN A 229 -7.95 -30.97 11.57
N GLY A 230 -8.68 -29.99 11.04
CA GLY A 230 -9.84 -29.37 11.70
C GLY A 230 -9.52 -28.23 12.67
N VAL A 231 -8.24 -27.90 12.89
CA VAL A 231 -7.80 -26.72 13.63
C VAL A 231 -7.62 -25.56 12.65
N ASN A 232 -8.33 -24.46 12.85
CA ASN A 232 -8.20 -23.27 12.00
C ASN A 232 -6.78 -22.68 12.08
N VAL A 233 -6.18 -22.36 10.93
CA VAL A 233 -5.03 -21.45 10.83
C VAL A 233 -5.52 -20.04 10.46
N ARG A 234 -4.62 -19.05 10.37
CA ARG A 234 -4.98 -17.72 9.86
C ARG A 234 -5.29 -17.77 8.37
N GLN A 235 -6.41 -17.15 8.00
CA GLN A 235 -6.80 -16.91 6.62
C GLN A 235 -5.77 -16.01 5.93
N VAL A 236 -5.59 -16.21 4.63
CA VAL A 236 -4.78 -15.33 3.75
C VAL A 236 -5.71 -14.69 2.75
N VAL A 237 -5.50 -13.41 2.45
CA VAL A 237 -6.40 -12.66 1.56
C VAL A 237 -6.17 -13.00 0.08
N ALA A 238 -7.25 -13.09 -0.69
CA ALA A 238 -7.24 -13.64 -2.05
C ALA A 238 -6.52 -12.79 -3.14
N ARG A 239 -5.89 -11.67 -2.77
CA ARG A 239 -5.07 -10.82 -3.67
C ARG A 239 -3.90 -10.22 -2.90
N ASN A 240 -2.72 -10.17 -3.52
CA ASN A 240 -1.49 -9.55 -3.01
C ASN A 240 -1.75 -8.11 -2.51
N THR A 241 -1.15 -7.73 -1.38
CA THR A 241 -1.44 -6.44 -0.73
C THR A 241 -0.74 -5.27 -1.46
N PRO A 242 -1.48 -4.28 -1.99
CA PRO A 242 -0.88 -3.14 -2.69
C PRO A 242 -0.25 -2.14 -1.70
N THR A 243 0.73 -1.35 -2.15
CA THR A 243 1.31 -0.30 -1.31
C THR A 243 0.34 0.85 -1.03
N VAL A 244 0.29 1.31 0.22
CA VAL A 244 -0.37 2.57 0.63
C VAL A 244 0.47 3.82 0.36
N ILE A 245 1.76 3.68 0.04
CA ILE A 245 2.63 4.83 -0.27
C ILE A 245 2.24 5.42 -1.63
N ASN A 246 2.09 6.75 -1.68
CA ASN A 246 1.50 7.49 -2.80
C ASN A 246 0.04 7.10 -3.14
N ALA A 247 -0.65 6.28 -2.34
CA ALA A 247 -1.99 5.80 -2.68
C ALA A 247 -3.06 6.90 -2.76
N VAL A 248 -2.82 8.06 -2.13
CA VAL A 248 -3.64 9.28 -2.26
C VAL A 248 -3.79 9.79 -3.70
N PHE A 249 -2.86 9.44 -4.60
CA PHE A 249 -2.98 9.81 -6.01
C PHE A 249 -3.92 8.88 -6.79
N ASN A 250 -4.33 7.71 -6.26
CA ASN A 250 -5.20 6.75 -6.96
C ASN A 250 -6.68 7.19 -6.93
N PHE A 251 -7.38 7.09 -8.07
CA PHE A 251 -8.82 7.36 -8.15
C PHE A 251 -9.67 6.26 -7.50
N ARG A 252 -9.21 5.00 -7.50
CA ARG A 252 -9.76 3.87 -6.74
C ARG A 252 -8.61 3.02 -6.23
N ASN A 253 -8.69 2.48 -5.02
CA ASN A 253 -7.51 1.87 -4.38
C ASN A 253 -7.43 0.35 -4.47
N PHE A 254 -8.52 -0.39 -4.36
CA PHE A 254 -8.47 -1.86 -4.46
C PHE A 254 -8.17 -2.30 -5.91
N TRP A 255 -7.52 -3.46 -6.06
CA TRP A 255 -7.11 -4.00 -7.37
C TRP A 255 -8.27 -4.18 -8.35
N ASP A 256 -9.47 -4.46 -7.85
CA ASP A 256 -10.72 -4.66 -8.59
C ASP A 256 -11.54 -3.38 -8.83
N GLY A 257 -11.08 -2.22 -8.35
CA GLY A 257 -11.84 -0.98 -8.48
C GLY A 257 -13.03 -0.86 -7.52
N ARG A 258 -13.03 -1.57 -6.39
CA ARG A 258 -13.74 -1.13 -5.17
C ARG A 258 -13.00 0.06 -4.52
N ALA A 259 -13.61 0.61 -3.45
CA ALA A 259 -13.25 1.88 -2.80
C ALA A 259 -13.39 3.09 -3.74
N GLN A 260 -14.59 3.67 -3.76
CA GLN A 260 -14.93 4.78 -4.67
C GLN A 260 -14.18 6.07 -4.35
N ASN A 261 -13.93 6.89 -5.39
CA ASN A 261 -13.29 8.20 -5.26
C ASN A 261 -14.11 9.21 -4.42
N ASP A 262 -15.41 8.95 -4.23
CA ASP A 262 -16.22 9.69 -3.27
C ASP A 262 -16.52 8.82 -2.04
N PHE A 263 -16.26 9.35 -0.84
CA PHE A 263 -16.54 8.65 0.41
C PHE A 263 -17.84 9.14 1.04
N ASN A 264 -18.71 8.21 1.43
CA ASN A 264 -20.06 8.48 1.92
C ASN A 264 -20.18 8.60 3.47
N GLY A 265 -19.06 8.51 4.20
CA GLY A 265 -19.03 8.55 5.65
C GLY A 265 -19.40 7.24 6.36
N VAL A 266 -19.68 6.17 5.63
CA VAL A 266 -20.23 4.90 6.18
C VAL A 266 -19.49 3.66 5.68
N ASN A 267 -19.24 3.52 4.37
CA ASN A 267 -18.73 2.28 3.77
C ASN A 267 -17.94 2.52 2.45
N PRO A 268 -17.26 1.50 1.88
CA PRO A 268 -16.42 1.64 0.69
C PRO A 268 -17.14 1.95 -0.64
N LEU A 269 -18.48 1.98 -0.65
CA LEU A 269 -19.29 2.06 -1.87
C LEU A 269 -19.55 3.50 -2.33
N GLY A 270 -19.25 4.51 -1.49
CA GLY A 270 -19.44 5.91 -1.86
C GLY A 270 -20.87 6.23 -2.26
N SER A 271 -21.02 7.02 -3.32
CA SER A 271 -22.30 7.33 -3.97
C SER A 271 -23.12 6.12 -4.48
N ARG A 272 -22.53 4.92 -4.56
CA ARG A 272 -23.23 3.69 -5.00
C ARG A 272 -24.15 3.10 -3.93
N ASP A 273 -23.98 3.44 -2.65
CA ASP A 273 -24.96 3.11 -1.61
C ASP A 273 -25.96 4.27 -1.40
N PRO A 274 -27.20 4.15 -1.91
CA PRO A 274 -28.20 5.20 -1.73
C PRO A 274 -28.70 5.30 -0.27
N ASN A 275 -28.40 4.32 0.59
CA ASN A 275 -28.84 4.22 1.98
C ASN A 275 -27.75 4.64 2.99
N ALA A 276 -26.57 5.03 2.52
CA ALA A 276 -25.51 5.61 3.34
C ALA A 276 -25.92 7.02 3.82
N PHE A 277 -25.95 7.20 5.13
CA PHE A 277 -26.06 8.51 5.78
C PHE A 277 -25.49 8.47 7.20
N VAL A 278 -24.91 9.61 7.59
CA VAL A 278 -24.53 9.93 8.96
C VAL A 278 -25.63 10.78 9.61
N TYR A 279 -25.57 11.00 10.93
CA TYR A 279 -26.41 12.02 11.57
C TYR A 279 -25.61 13.31 11.81
N LYS A 280 -26.28 14.46 11.78
CA LYS A 280 -25.71 15.77 12.13
C LYS A 280 -26.55 16.43 13.22
N ALA A 281 -25.90 16.89 14.28
CA ALA A 281 -26.52 17.69 15.32
C ALA A 281 -26.63 19.15 14.89
N ILE A 282 -27.83 19.57 14.48
CA ILE A 282 -28.14 20.99 14.25
C ILE A 282 -28.25 21.73 15.58
N LYS A 283 -28.73 21.03 16.62
CA LYS A 283 -28.70 21.43 18.03
C LYS A 283 -28.43 20.18 18.86
N SER A 284 -27.96 20.33 20.10
CA SER A 284 -27.65 19.18 20.99
C SER A 284 -28.84 18.23 21.23
N ASN A 285 -30.08 18.66 21.01
CA ASN A 285 -31.29 17.86 21.15
C ASN A 285 -31.92 17.46 19.81
N ASP A 286 -31.27 17.69 18.66
CA ASP A 286 -31.87 17.68 17.33
C ASP A 286 -30.90 17.10 16.28
N LEU A 287 -31.22 15.91 15.76
CA LEU A 287 -30.38 15.16 14.82
C LEU A 287 -31.09 15.03 13.47
N VAL A 288 -30.42 15.47 12.40
CA VAL A 288 -30.89 15.28 11.01
C VAL A 288 -30.05 14.24 10.29
N GLN A 289 -30.68 13.40 9.46
CA GLN A 289 -29.96 12.52 8.55
C GLN A 289 -29.22 13.38 7.52
N THR A 290 -27.96 13.08 7.27
CA THR A 290 -27.09 13.85 6.37
C THR A 290 -26.35 12.88 5.46
N LYS A 291 -26.51 13.05 4.14
CA LYS A 291 -25.65 12.39 3.16
C LYS A 291 -24.31 13.11 3.11
N VAL A 292 -23.22 12.35 3.15
CA VAL A 292 -21.86 12.85 2.95
C VAL A 292 -21.39 12.42 1.58
N SER A 293 -20.63 13.28 0.91
CA SER A 293 -19.79 12.92 -0.23
C SER A 293 -18.53 13.75 -0.12
N LEU A 294 -17.43 13.09 0.24
CA LEU A 294 -16.08 13.64 0.25
C LEU A 294 -15.40 13.17 -1.03
N LYS A 295 -15.14 14.06 -1.99
CA LYS A 295 -14.43 13.70 -3.23
C LYS A 295 -12.94 13.40 -2.95
N ASN A 296 -12.25 12.80 -3.91
CA ASN A 296 -10.82 12.44 -3.81
C ASN A 296 -10.51 11.63 -2.54
N SER A 297 -11.44 10.72 -2.19
CA SER A 297 -11.45 10.00 -0.91
C SER A 297 -11.53 8.48 -1.07
N SER A 298 -10.88 7.98 -2.13
CA SER A 298 -10.61 6.55 -2.36
C SER A 298 -9.89 5.89 -1.18
N LEU A 299 -9.12 6.64 -0.39
CA LEU A 299 -8.47 6.18 0.84
C LEU A 299 -9.48 6.01 1.99
N ALA A 300 -10.35 6.99 2.27
CA ALA A 300 -11.34 6.84 3.33
C ALA A 300 -12.35 5.73 3.01
N SER A 301 -12.74 5.61 1.74
CA SER A 301 -13.53 4.48 1.23
C SER A 301 -12.80 3.14 1.41
N GLN A 302 -11.49 3.07 1.20
CA GLN A 302 -10.70 1.85 1.45
C GLN A 302 -10.61 1.53 2.95
N ALA A 303 -10.29 2.52 3.78
CA ALA A 303 -10.03 2.36 5.21
C ALA A 303 -11.23 1.82 6.00
N VAL A 304 -12.47 2.07 5.53
CA VAL A 304 -13.69 1.49 6.12
C VAL A 304 -14.08 0.11 5.57
N GLY A 305 -13.18 -0.58 4.89
CA GLY A 305 -13.32 -1.99 4.50
C GLY A 305 -12.70 -2.95 5.52
N PRO A 306 -11.36 -2.99 5.68
CA PRO A 306 -10.66 -4.00 6.47
C PRO A 306 -11.16 -4.19 7.91
N PRO A 307 -11.49 -3.14 8.70
CA PRO A 307 -11.92 -3.30 10.09
C PRO A 307 -13.25 -4.03 10.31
N ILE A 308 -13.99 -4.38 9.26
CA ILE A 308 -15.18 -5.27 9.30
C ILE A 308 -15.03 -6.51 8.40
N SER A 309 -13.84 -6.74 7.85
CA SER A 309 -13.55 -7.87 6.97
C SER A 309 -13.26 -9.13 7.79
N SER A 310 -14.04 -10.18 7.54
CA SER A 310 -13.91 -11.52 8.14
C SER A 310 -12.74 -12.35 7.58
N PHE A 311 -11.91 -11.74 6.74
CA PHE A 311 -10.59 -12.26 6.37
C PHE A 311 -9.46 -11.45 7.02
N GLU A 312 -9.52 -10.12 7.02
CA GLU A 312 -8.34 -9.27 7.30
C GLU A 312 -8.11 -8.97 8.78
N VAL A 313 -9.15 -8.51 9.51
CA VAL A 313 -9.00 -7.83 10.81
C VAL A 313 -10.08 -8.20 11.84
N SER A 314 -11.27 -8.67 11.42
CA SER A 314 -12.43 -8.82 12.30
C SER A 314 -13.09 -10.20 12.26
N ALA A 315 -13.84 -10.54 13.29
CA ALA A 315 -14.76 -11.68 13.26
C ALA A 315 -16.00 -11.37 12.41
N ASP A 316 -16.60 -12.40 11.83
CA ASP A 316 -17.72 -12.31 10.91
C ASP A 316 -18.98 -11.73 11.57
N GLY A 317 -19.68 -10.84 10.86
CA GLY A 317 -20.85 -10.11 11.34
C GLY A 317 -20.57 -8.81 12.13
N ARG A 318 -19.31 -8.51 12.48
CA ARG A 318 -18.95 -7.29 13.25
C ARG A 318 -19.17 -6.00 12.44
N THR A 319 -19.75 -4.98 13.08
CA THR A 319 -20.07 -3.67 12.46
C THR A 319 -19.11 -2.56 12.88
N PHE A 320 -19.08 -1.47 12.09
CA PHE A 320 -18.28 -0.29 12.41
C PHE A 320 -18.73 0.44 13.69
N GLN A 321 -20.01 0.32 14.05
CA GLN A 321 -20.54 0.85 15.31
C GLN A 321 -19.91 0.09 16.50
N GLU A 322 -19.78 -1.23 16.43
CA GLU A 322 -19.14 -2.06 17.47
C GLU A 322 -17.61 -1.86 17.55
N VAL A 323 -16.96 -1.34 16.51
CA VAL A 323 -15.57 -0.85 16.61
C VAL A 323 -15.50 0.40 17.54
N GLY A 324 -16.53 1.24 17.56
CA GLY A 324 -16.60 2.47 18.35
C GLY A 324 -17.26 2.38 19.73
N ASP A 325 -18.17 1.43 19.94
CA ASP A 325 -19.02 1.24 21.14
C ASP A 325 -18.20 0.96 22.43
N LYS A 326 -18.71 1.13 23.67
CA LYS A 326 -20.02 1.52 24.18
C LYS A 326 -19.94 2.54 25.33
N PHE A 327 -20.68 3.63 25.28
CA PHE A 327 -20.59 4.69 26.30
C PHE A 327 -21.31 4.45 27.64
N GLY A 328 -20.53 4.09 28.67
CA GLY A 328 -20.87 4.28 30.08
C GLY A 328 -20.14 5.48 30.70
N ASP A 329 -20.89 6.43 31.29
CA ASP A 329 -20.33 7.56 32.05
C ASP A 329 -19.71 7.11 33.39
N ARG A 330 -18.65 7.78 33.83
CA ARG A 330 -17.95 7.54 35.10
C ARG A 330 -17.76 8.82 35.93
N ASN A 331 -18.69 9.77 35.82
CA ASN A 331 -18.71 11.01 36.58
C ASN A 331 -18.84 10.77 38.11
N LYS A 332 -17.69 10.59 38.79
CA LYS A 332 -17.52 10.19 40.19
C LYS A 332 -18.09 11.16 41.26
N LYS A 333 -18.87 12.18 40.89
CA LYS A 333 -19.31 13.25 41.82
C LYS A 333 -20.82 13.40 42.00
N ASP A 334 -21.67 12.79 41.18
CA ASP A 334 -23.11 12.85 41.42
C ASP A 334 -23.55 11.89 42.54
N LYS A 335 -24.09 12.44 43.63
CA LYS A 335 -24.58 11.69 44.80
C LYS A 335 -26.02 11.22 44.65
N ALA A 336 -26.78 11.70 43.63
CA ALA A 336 -28.20 11.40 43.46
C ALA A 336 -28.48 9.95 42.97
N LEU A 337 -27.49 9.26 42.39
CA LEU A 337 -27.66 7.95 41.75
C LEU A 337 -27.19 6.75 42.61
N LYS A 338 -27.35 6.83 43.94
CA LYS A 338 -27.19 5.64 44.80
C LYS A 338 -28.28 4.60 44.51
N GLY A 339 -27.87 3.35 44.25
CA GLY A 339 -28.71 2.17 44.44
C GLY A 339 -29.39 1.54 43.22
N LYS A 340 -29.25 2.07 41.99
CA LYS A 340 -29.80 1.44 40.78
C LYS A 340 -28.70 1.04 39.80
N LYS A 341 -28.33 -0.25 39.79
CA LYS A 341 -27.53 -0.85 38.70
C LYS A 341 -28.32 -0.70 37.39
N LEU A 342 -27.69 -0.15 36.35
CA LEU A 342 -28.19 -0.32 34.98
C LEU A 342 -27.86 -1.75 34.54
N PRO A 343 -28.79 -2.48 33.89
CA PRO A 343 -28.53 -3.84 33.39
C PRO A 343 -27.75 -3.80 32.07
N ARG A 344 -26.53 -3.25 32.09
CA ARG A 344 -25.52 -3.35 31.03
C ARG A 344 -24.14 -3.54 31.68
N LYS A 345 -23.42 -4.60 31.32
CA LYS A 345 -21.94 -4.59 31.42
C LYS A 345 -21.47 -3.72 30.24
N LEU A 346 -20.79 -2.62 30.52
CA LEU A 346 -20.62 -1.53 29.54
C LEU A 346 -19.35 -1.74 28.68
N GLY A 347 -19.52 -2.43 27.55
CA GLY A 347 -18.49 -2.83 26.59
C GLY A 347 -17.83 -1.70 25.81
N LYS A 348 -16.94 -0.94 26.45
CA LYS A 348 -16.05 0.01 25.75
C LYS A 348 -14.91 -0.74 25.04
N LYS A 349 -14.87 -0.79 23.71
CA LYS A 349 -13.64 -1.13 22.96
C LYS A 349 -12.76 0.12 22.82
N LEU A 350 -12.73 0.77 21.65
CA LEU A 350 -11.93 1.98 21.46
C LEU A 350 -12.39 3.16 22.36
N ARG A 351 -13.64 3.16 22.87
CA ARG A 351 -14.15 4.11 23.89
C ARG A 351 -13.61 3.87 25.33
N ALA A 352 -12.67 2.94 25.56
CA ALA A 352 -11.92 2.77 26.82
C ALA A 352 -10.42 2.57 26.63
N LEU A 353 -10.02 1.92 25.53
CA LEU A 353 -8.62 1.62 25.28
C LEU A 353 -7.83 2.90 25.06
N ARG A 354 -6.58 2.87 25.54
CA ARG A 354 -5.60 3.89 25.20
C ARG A 354 -5.19 3.70 23.74
N PRO A 355 -5.17 4.75 22.90
CA PRO A 355 -4.66 4.66 21.54
C PRO A 355 -3.24 4.07 21.51
N LEU A 356 -3.01 3.09 20.64
CA LEU A 356 -1.78 2.30 20.52
C LEU A 356 -1.40 1.56 21.82
N GLY A 357 -2.40 1.15 22.60
CA GLY A 357 -2.26 0.63 23.97
C GLY A 357 -1.42 -0.66 24.11
N LYS A 358 -1.22 -1.39 23.01
CA LYS A 358 -0.33 -2.58 22.93
C LYS A 358 1.08 -2.26 22.43
N GLN A 359 1.37 -1.03 22.02
CA GLN A 359 2.51 -0.69 21.16
C GLN A 359 3.32 0.51 21.67
N ILE A 360 4.64 0.44 21.53
CA ILE A 360 5.54 1.59 21.76
C ILE A 360 5.44 2.60 20.61
N VAL A 361 5.50 3.89 20.93
CA VAL A 361 5.60 4.99 19.94
C VAL A 361 6.92 5.71 20.15
N HIS A 362 7.75 5.86 19.12
CA HIS A 362 9.05 6.50 19.27
C HIS A 362 8.89 7.97 19.73
N PRO A 363 9.68 8.48 20.70
CA PRO A 363 9.55 9.86 21.18
C PRO A 363 9.79 10.91 20.09
N GLU A 364 10.56 10.56 19.06
CA GLU A 364 10.79 11.37 17.86
C GLU A 364 9.90 11.02 16.66
N ASP A 365 8.82 10.23 16.81
CA ASP A 365 7.81 10.05 15.75
C ASP A 365 7.35 11.42 15.23
N SER A 366 7.20 11.56 13.91
CA SER A 366 6.92 12.84 13.24
C SER A 366 5.54 13.43 13.57
N VAL A 367 4.57 12.58 13.91
CA VAL A 367 3.17 12.92 14.17
C VAL A 367 2.79 12.70 15.63
N LEU A 368 3.22 11.57 16.19
CA LEU A 368 2.80 11.06 17.51
C LEU A 368 3.87 11.20 18.60
N GLY A 369 5.09 11.64 18.28
CA GLY A 369 6.20 11.68 19.26
C GLY A 369 5.89 12.54 20.50
N SER A 370 5.25 13.69 20.31
CA SER A 370 4.75 14.55 21.38
C SER A 370 3.74 13.85 22.29
N LEU A 371 2.97 12.91 21.74
CA LEU A 371 1.99 12.07 22.43
C LEU A 371 2.56 10.74 22.95
N SER A 372 3.81 10.36 22.69
CA SER A 372 4.39 9.08 23.15
C SER A 372 4.42 8.95 24.70
N ARG A 373 4.22 7.73 25.23
CA ARG A 373 4.39 7.38 26.65
C ARG A 373 5.68 6.61 26.97
N VAL A 374 6.63 6.50 26.04
CA VAL A 374 7.90 5.75 26.22
C VAL A 374 8.52 5.98 27.60
N PRO A 375 8.89 4.91 28.34
CA PRO A 375 8.97 3.50 27.92
C PRO A 375 7.65 2.70 28.00
N GLN A 376 6.51 3.34 28.29
CA GLN A 376 5.21 2.67 28.37
C GLN A 376 4.47 2.69 27.01
N PRO A 377 3.69 1.64 26.66
CA PRO A 377 2.87 1.62 25.45
C PRO A 377 1.81 2.72 25.34
N GLY A 378 1.42 3.04 24.11
CA GLY A 378 0.32 3.94 23.76
C GLY A 378 0.56 5.43 23.98
N LEU A 379 -0.47 6.22 23.65
CA LEU A 379 -0.41 7.68 23.66
C LEU A 379 -0.76 8.29 25.03
N LYS A 380 -0.23 9.48 25.34
CA LYS A 380 -0.52 10.28 26.54
C LYS A 380 -2.01 10.59 26.63
N THR A 381 -2.64 10.92 25.50
CA THR A 381 -4.09 11.01 25.33
C THR A 381 -4.73 9.70 25.76
N ASN A 382 -5.69 9.75 26.68
CA ASN A 382 -6.17 8.55 27.37
C ASN A 382 -7.11 7.68 26.54
N THR A 383 -7.81 8.25 25.55
CA THR A 383 -8.90 7.59 24.81
C THR A 383 -9.06 8.18 23.41
N TYR A 384 -9.59 7.40 22.46
CA TYR A 384 -9.79 7.84 21.06
C TYR A 384 -10.80 8.98 20.91
N GLU A 385 -11.82 9.02 21.77
CA GLU A 385 -12.79 10.10 21.94
C GLU A 385 -12.13 11.47 21.85
N LYS A 386 -11.06 11.67 22.63
CA LYS A 386 -10.43 12.99 22.75
C LYS A 386 -9.75 13.41 21.45
N MET A 387 -9.19 12.44 20.72
CA MET A 387 -8.62 12.66 19.39
C MET A 387 -9.71 12.95 18.34
N ILE A 388 -10.94 12.45 18.52
CA ILE A 388 -12.11 12.81 17.69
C ILE A 388 -12.65 14.21 18.05
N GLU A 389 -12.68 14.57 19.34
CA GLU A 389 -13.05 15.93 19.80
C GLU A 389 -12.08 17.01 19.30
N ASP A 390 -10.77 16.71 19.30
CA ASP A 390 -9.74 17.58 18.72
C ASP A 390 -9.71 17.50 17.17
N ALA A 391 -10.19 16.38 16.63
CA ALA A 391 -10.50 16.07 15.23
C ALA A 391 -11.54 16.97 14.53
N PHE A 392 -12.77 16.84 15.01
CA PHE A 392 -13.98 17.07 14.23
C PHE A 392 -14.92 18.06 14.92
N GLN A 393 -15.71 18.76 14.11
CA GLN A 393 -16.68 19.74 14.61
C GLN A 393 -17.76 19.06 15.48
N GLU A 394 -18.17 19.70 16.58
CA GLU A 394 -19.10 19.13 17.57
C GLU A 394 -20.39 18.58 16.94
N GLN A 395 -20.86 19.20 15.85
CA GLN A 395 -22.05 18.79 15.09
C GLN A 395 -22.03 17.35 14.58
N TRP A 396 -20.87 16.68 14.54
CA TRP A 396 -20.72 15.30 14.09
C TRP A 396 -20.60 14.27 15.20
N TRP A 397 -20.32 14.66 16.45
CA TRP A 397 -20.10 13.69 17.55
C TRP A 397 -20.87 14.01 18.85
N LYS A 398 -21.36 15.24 19.01
CA LYS A 398 -21.96 15.74 20.26
C LYS A 398 -23.49 15.80 20.17
N SER A 399 -24.17 14.92 20.90
CA SER A 399 -25.64 14.96 21.03
C SER A 399 -26.12 14.43 22.38
N ASN A 400 -27.28 14.93 22.82
CA ASN A 400 -28.09 14.39 23.91
C ASN A 400 -29.07 13.31 23.43
N ARG A 401 -29.08 12.99 22.14
CA ARG A 401 -29.89 11.93 21.53
C ARG A 401 -29.03 10.72 21.20
N MET A 402 -29.64 9.55 21.24
CA MET A 402 -29.06 8.30 20.74
C MET A 402 -29.72 7.94 19.40
N ILE A 403 -28.99 7.20 18.57
CA ILE A 403 -29.48 6.59 17.35
C ILE A 403 -29.73 5.12 17.68
N GLN A 404 -30.99 4.69 17.64
CA GLN A 404 -31.35 3.28 17.75
C GLN A 404 -31.35 2.66 16.35
N ILE A 405 -30.72 1.49 16.21
CA ILE A 405 -30.82 0.62 15.03
C ILE A 405 -31.67 -0.59 15.41
N ALA A 406 -32.72 -0.88 14.64
CA ALA A 406 -33.54 -2.07 14.83
C ALA A 406 -32.98 -3.28 14.06
N ALA A 407 -33.54 -4.47 14.31
CA ALA A 407 -33.05 -5.73 13.72
C ALA A 407 -33.20 -5.81 12.19
N ASP A 408 -34.05 -4.96 11.59
CA ASP A 408 -34.20 -4.78 10.14
C ASP A 408 -33.21 -3.75 9.56
N GLY A 409 -32.30 -3.21 10.39
CA GLY A 409 -31.35 -2.16 10.02
C GLY A 409 -31.94 -0.74 9.96
N SER A 410 -33.24 -0.56 10.22
CA SER A 410 -33.88 0.76 10.26
C SER A 410 -33.35 1.59 11.43
N ARG A 411 -33.24 2.91 11.26
CA ARG A 411 -32.60 3.81 12.23
C ARG A 411 -33.56 4.89 12.72
N SER A 412 -33.62 5.12 14.03
CA SER A 412 -34.48 6.13 14.67
C SER A 412 -33.74 6.93 15.75
N VAL A 413 -34.24 8.13 16.07
CA VAL A 413 -33.59 9.06 17.02
C VAL A 413 -34.34 9.07 18.35
N VAL A 414 -33.76 8.46 19.39
CA VAL A 414 -34.41 8.29 20.70
C VAL A 414 -33.98 9.35 21.72
N LYS A 415 -34.87 9.65 22.68
CA LYS A 415 -34.74 10.78 23.63
C LYS A 415 -34.18 10.40 25.01
N LYS A 416 -34.21 9.10 25.33
CA LYS A 416 -33.60 8.47 26.50
C LYS A 416 -33.17 7.07 26.05
N PRO A 417 -32.01 6.54 26.47
CA PRO A 417 -31.62 5.19 26.13
C PRO A 417 -32.55 4.18 26.82
N ASP A 418 -33.00 3.18 26.05
CA ASP A 418 -33.58 1.97 26.59
C ASP A 418 -32.52 1.22 27.42
N ARG A 419 -32.99 0.55 28.47
CA ARG A 419 -32.19 -0.26 29.39
C ARG A 419 -32.27 -1.74 29.05
N ASN A 420 -33.05 -2.12 28.04
CA ASN A 420 -32.99 -3.45 27.46
C ASN A 420 -31.56 -3.76 26.96
N LEU A 421 -31.17 -5.04 27.03
CA LEU A 421 -29.91 -5.48 26.43
C LEU A 421 -30.04 -5.61 24.90
N ALA A 422 -31.23 -5.96 24.40
CA ALA A 422 -31.50 -6.22 22.99
C ALA A 422 -31.71 -4.96 22.10
N THR A 423 -31.54 -3.74 22.64
CA THR A 423 -31.70 -2.49 21.87
C THR A 423 -30.36 -1.88 21.48
N ASN A 424 -30.02 -1.96 20.20
CA ASN A 424 -28.79 -1.40 19.66
C ASN A 424 -28.92 0.13 19.57
N GLU A 425 -28.33 0.84 20.53
CA GLU A 425 -28.40 2.29 20.68
C GLU A 425 -27.00 2.90 20.77
N TYR A 426 -26.71 3.82 19.87
CA TYR A 426 -25.41 4.45 19.73
C TYR A 426 -25.49 5.96 19.98
N THR A 427 -24.46 6.55 20.57
CA THR A 427 -24.32 8.02 20.56
C THR A 427 -24.01 8.50 19.15
N LEU A 428 -24.11 9.82 18.95
CA LEU A 428 -23.72 10.42 17.67
C LEU A 428 -22.26 10.09 17.29
N MET A 429 -21.34 10.04 18.26
CA MET A 429 -19.93 9.68 18.01
C MET A 429 -19.76 8.22 17.57
N GLU A 430 -20.49 7.28 18.20
CA GLU A 430 -20.43 5.85 17.88
C GLU A 430 -21.10 5.55 16.53
N TYR A 431 -22.27 6.14 16.24
CA TYR A 431 -22.95 5.96 14.96
C TYR A 431 -22.15 6.53 13.77
N ASN A 432 -21.50 7.69 13.97
CA ASN A 432 -20.65 8.33 12.96
C ASN A 432 -19.19 7.85 12.99
N PHE A 433 -18.84 6.81 13.76
CA PHE A 433 -17.46 6.32 13.85
C PHE A 433 -16.78 6.00 12.49
N PRO A 434 -17.43 5.38 11.48
CA PRO A 434 -16.78 5.16 10.17
C PRO A 434 -16.38 6.45 9.45
N LEU A 435 -17.12 7.56 9.61
CA LEU A 435 -16.75 8.87 9.06
C LEU A 435 -15.42 9.36 9.66
N PHE A 436 -15.26 9.21 10.98
CA PHE A 436 -14.02 9.60 11.67
C PHE A 436 -12.86 8.68 11.30
N PHE A 437 -13.09 7.37 11.28
CA PHE A 437 -12.07 6.37 10.94
C PHE A 437 -11.56 6.60 9.51
N GLY A 438 -12.46 6.60 8.52
CA GLY A 438 -12.10 6.76 7.11
C GLY A 438 -11.37 8.06 6.84
N LEU A 439 -11.95 9.20 7.25
CA LEU A 439 -11.35 10.51 6.94
C LEU A 439 -10.05 10.74 7.72
N ALA A 440 -9.91 10.28 8.97
CA ALA A 440 -8.66 10.40 9.70
C ALA A 440 -7.53 9.55 9.08
N VAL A 441 -7.80 8.29 8.75
CA VAL A 441 -6.83 7.39 8.12
C VAL A 441 -6.40 7.93 6.74
N GLN A 442 -7.34 8.39 5.92
CA GLN A 442 -7.03 9.07 4.65
C GLN A 442 -6.09 10.27 4.84
N LEU A 443 -6.32 11.11 5.85
CA LEU A 443 -5.48 12.30 6.07
C LEU A 443 -4.07 11.91 6.51
N TYR A 444 -3.90 10.79 7.22
CA TYR A 444 -2.59 10.20 7.50
C TYR A 444 -1.94 9.62 6.23
N GLU A 445 -2.64 8.78 5.47
CA GLU A 445 -2.13 8.17 4.23
C GLU A 445 -1.79 9.23 3.16
N ALA A 446 -2.51 10.36 3.12
CA ALA A 446 -2.19 11.53 2.30
C ALA A 446 -0.85 12.20 2.65
N THR A 447 -0.25 11.91 3.81
CA THR A 447 1.12 12.34 4.13
C THR A 447 2.19 11.44 3.54
N LEU A 448 1.87 10.20 3.14
CA LEU A 448 2.83 9.16 2.75
C LEU A 448 3.32 9.31 1.29
N VAL A 449 3.90 10.48 0.98
CA VAL A 449 4.31 10.89 -0.37
C VAL A 449 5.83 10.79 -0.58
N SER A 450 6.24 9.95 -1.52
CA SER A 450 7.63 9.65 -1.87
C SER A 450 8.02 10.30 -3.22
N GLY A 451 8.54 11.53 -3.11
CA GLY A 451 8.92 12.41 -4.22
C GLY A 451 10.37 12.92 -4.14
N ASP A 452 11.25 12.21 -3.43
CA ASP A 452 12.70 12.50 -3.35
C ASP A 452 13.54 11.29 -3.80
N SER A 453 13.03 10.52 -4.77
CA SER A 453 13.78 9.44 -5.42
C SER A 453 14.91 9.99 -6.30
N PRO A 454 15.93 9.19 -6.66
CA PRO A 454 16.92 9.55 -7.67
C PRO A 454 16.30 10.07 -8.98
N PHE A 455 15.17 9.50 -9.41
CA PHE A 455 14.40 10.00 -10.54
C PHE A 455 13.81 11.40 -10.29
N ASP A 456 13.18 11.67 -9.14
CA ASP A 456 12.61 12.99 -8.85
C ASP A 456 13.69 14.07 -8.81
N ARG A 457 14.85 13.75 -8.20
CA ARG A 457 16.03 14.66 -8.17
C ARG A 457 16.53 14.97 -9.58
N PHE A 458 16.52 13.99 -10.49
CA PHE A 458 16.87 14.16 -11.90
C PHE A 458 15.85 15.03 -12.66
N GLN A 459 14.56 14.80 -12.48
CA GLN A 459 13.50 15.66 -13.05
C GLN A 459 13.54 17.10 -12.50
N ALA A 460 14.02 17.27 -11.25
CA ALA A 460 14.27 18.58 -10.64
C ALA A 460 15.60 19.24 -11.07
N GLY A 461 16.33 18.67 -12.05
CA GLY A 461 17.53 19.27 -12.65
C GLY A 461 18.86 18.73 -12.15
N ASN A 462 18.89 17.82 -11.14
CA ASN A 462 20.12 17.15 -10.74
C ASN A 462 20.43 15.97 -11.68
N TYR A 463 20.96 16.26 -12.86
CA TYR A 463 21.17 15.25 -13.91
C TYR A 463 22.18 14.15 -13.55
N SER A 464 22.98 14.30 -12.49
CA SER A 464 23.86 13.24 -11.98
C SER A 464 23.15 12.22 -11.07
N ALA A 465 21.89 12.46 -10.69
CA ALA A 465 21.12 11.56 -9.84
C ALA A 465 20.71 10.23 -10.54
N LEU A 466 20.72 10.18 -11.87
CA LEU A 466 20.55 8.93 -12.64
C LEU A 466 21.85 8.57 -13.37
N THR A 467 22.30 7.33 -13.18
CA THR A 467 23.37 6.73 -13.99
C THR A 467 22.97 6.61 -15.46
N ALA A 468 23.95 6.49 -16.37
CA ALA A 468 23.67 6.31 -17.80
C ALA A 468 22.77 5.10 -18.10
N GLN A 469 22.90 4.00 -17.34
CA GLN A 469 22.03 2.82 -17.48
C GLN A 469 20.58 3.12 -17.03
N GLN A 470 20.39 3.90 -15.96
CA GLN A 470 19.07 4.35 -15.52
C GLN A 470 18.42 5.33 -16.50
N GLN A 471 19.22 6.23 -17.10
CA GLN A 471 18.74 7.12 -18.17
C GLN A 471 18.35 6.33 -19.42
N LYS A 472 19.10 5.29 -19.80
CA LYS A 472 18.70 4.38 -20.88
C LYS A 472 17.43 3.60 -20.55
N GLY A 473 17.27 3.16 -19.30
CA GLY A 473 16.05 2.53 -18.82
C GLY A 473 14.83 3.45 -18.90
N LEU A 474 14.98 4.72 -18.53
CA LEU A 474 13.94 5.75 -18.69
C LEU A 474 13.59 6.01 -20.16
N GLU A 475 14.60 6.11 -21.04
CA GLU A 475 14.42 6.26 -22.49
C GLU A 475 13.57 5.11 -23.06
N ILE A 476 13.90 3.86 -22.71
CA ILE A 476 13.11 2.68 -23.10
C ILE A 476 11.70 2.80 -22.49
N PHE A 477 11.57 3.07 -21.20
CA PHE A 477 10.30 3.12 -20.48
C PHE A 477 9.26 4.08 -21.10
N ILE A 478 9.71 5.27 -21.54
CA ILE A 478 8.86 6.26 -22.23
C ILE A 478 8.72 6.00 -23.74
N GLY A 479 9.66 5.27 -24.33
CA GLY A 479 9.76 5.00 -25.76
C GLY A 479 8.53 4.28 -26.33
N GLN A 480 7.99 4.82 -27.43
CA GLN A 480 6.76 4.36 -28.09
C GLN A 480 6.99 3.63 -29.42
N ASP A 481 8.18 3.80 -30.01
CA ASP A 481 8.42 3.62 -31.43
C ASP A 481 8.83 2.19 -31.80
N GLU A 482 8.14 1.62 -32.78
CA GLU A 482 8.40 0.29 -33.34
C GLU A 482 9.61 0.29 -34.30
N LYS A 483 10.16 1.46 -34.65
CA LYS A 483 11.29 1.56 -35.59
C LYS A 483 12.63 1.79 -34.88
N ASN A 484 12.64 2.61 -33.82
CA ASN A 484 13.84 2.91 -33.04
C ASN A 484 13.91 2.19 -31.68
N GLY A 485 12.82 1.55 -31.25
CA GLY A 485 12.73 0.78 -30.01
C GLY A 485 11.96 1.49 -28.89
N GLY A 486 11.39 0.70 -27.98
CA GLY A 486 10.53 1.24 -26.93
C GLY A 486 9.95 0.20 -25.97
N GLY A 487 9.85 0.62 -24.71
CA GLY A 487 9.28 -0.10 -23.57
C GLY A 487 7.76 0.09 -23.43
N ARG A 488 7.18 1.15 -24.04
CA ARG A 488 5.74 1.49 -24.02
C ARG A 488 5.08 1.57 -22.63
N CYS A 489 5.86 1.49 -21.55
CA CYS A 489 5.38 1.31 -20.18
C CYS A 489 4.52 2.50 -19.73
N ILE A 490 4.90 3.70 -20.16
CA ILE A 490 4.22 4.97 -19.90
C ILE A 490 2.75 5.01 -20.39
N ASN A 491 2.32 4.07 -21.27
CA ASN A 491 0.92 3.96 -21.73
C ASN A 491 -0.06 3.44 -20.68
N CYS A 492 0.46 2.82 -19.61
CA CYS A 492 -0.30 2.53 -18.39
C CYS A 492 0.36 3.22 -17.19
N HIS A 493 1.68 3.16 -17.03
CA HIS A 493 2.40 3.78 -15.93
C HIS A 493 2.69 5.27 -16.17
N SER A 494 1.65 6.06 -16.49
CA SER A 494 1.78 7.42 -17.02
C SER A 494 1.97 8.51 -15.95
N GLY A 495 2.57 9.65 -16.32
CA GLY A 495 2.69 10.85 -15.46
C GLY A 495 3.78 10.75 -14.38
N THR A 496 3.86 11.75 -13.49
CA THR A 496 4.77 11.73 -12.33
C THR A 496 4.44 10.56 -11.40
N GLU A 497 3.16 10.19 -11.36
CA GLU A 497 2.57 9.20 -10.46
C GLU A 497 2.88 7.76 -10.90
N PHE A 498 3.41 7.56 -12.11
CA PHE A 498 3.65 6.25 -12.73
C PHE A 498 2.41 5.32 -12.77
N THR A 499 1.22 5.89 -12.92
CA THR A 499 -0.04 5.16 -13.12
C THR A 499 -1.09 6.02 -13.85
N ASP A 500 -1.85 5.40 -14.76
CA ASP A 500 -3.02 6.01 -15.39
C ASP A 500 -4.31 5.85 -14.55
N ALA A 501 -4.26 5.10 -13.45
CA ALA A 501 -5.32 5.02 -12.45
C ALA A 501 -5.37 6.23 -11.49
N SER A 502 -4.54 7.26 -11.72
CA SER A 502 -4.48 8.41 -10.84
C SER A 502 -5.66 9.39 -11.01
N VAL A 503 -5.99 10.12 -9.95
CA VAL A 503 -7.02 11.19 -9.96
C VAL A 503 -6.75 12.21 -11.07
N SER A 504 -5.47 12.53 -11.36
CA SER A 504 -5.08 13.50 -12.39
C SER A 504 -5.39 13.06 -13.83
N LYS A 505 -5.61 11.74 -14.02
CA LYS A 505 -5.83 11.07 -15.30
C LYS A 505 -7.28 10.64 -15.46
N VAL A 506 -7.81 9.86 -14.51
CA VAL A 506 -9.17 9.31 -14.55
C VAL A 506 -10.22 10.42 -14.54
N SER A 507 -10.04 11.47 -13.72
CA SER A 507 -10.99 12.61 -13.66
C SER A 507 -11.06 13.45 -14.94
N LYS A 508 -10.14 13.26 -15.90
CA LYS A 508 -10.11 13.94 -17.20
C LYS A 508 -10.61 13.08 -18.35
N SER A 509 -10.64 11.76 -18.16
CA SER A 509 -11.08 10.77 -19.16
C SER A 509 -11.30 9.43 -18.44
N PRO A 510 -12.48 9.21 -17.84
CA PRO A 510 -12.77 8.01 -17.04
C PRO A 510 -12.67 6.70 -17.83
N LEU A 511 -13.03 6.71 -19.11
CA LEU A 511 -12.92 5.58 -20.02
C LEU A 511 -11.78 5.79 -21.03
N ARG A 512 -11.24 4.68 -21.55
CA ARG A 512 -10.27 4.72 -22.65
C ARG A 512 -10.59 3.65 -23.69
N ARG A 513 -10.34 3.97 -24.95
CA ARG A 513 -10.35 3.00 -26.06
C ARG A 513 -8.92 2.63 -26.43
N ARG A 514 -8.63 1.34 -26.59
CA ARG A 514 -7.32 0.83 -27.03
C ARG A 514 -7.53 -0.47 -27.79
N GLU A 515 -6.92 -0.58 -28.97
CA GLU A 515 -6.91 -1.81 -29.78
C GLU A 515 -8.32 -2.37 -30.05
N GLY A 516 -9.26 -1.46 -30.33
CA GLY A 516 -10.70 -1.72 -30.56
C GLY A 516 -11.55 -1.64 -29.29
N ASN A 517 -11.07 -2.21 -28.19
CA ASN A 517 -11.81 -2.41 -26.95
C ASN A 517 -11.96 -1.11 -26.12
N VAL A 518 -12.96 -1.07 -25.24
CA VAL A 518 -13.20 -0.01 -24.26
C VAL A 518 -13.07 -0.57 -22.84
N PHE A 519 -12.49 0.22 -21.94
CA PHE A 519 -12.25 -0.14 -20.53
C PHE A 519 -12.17 1.12 -19.67
N ASP A 520 -12.38 0.94 -18.36
CA ASP A 520 -12.06 1.92 -17.34
C ASP A 520 -10.58 2.33 -17.43
N ARG A 521 -10.28 3.64 -17.42
CA ARG A 521 -8.90 4.12 -17.35
C ARG A 521 -8.26 3.68 -16.04
N GLY A 522 -7.00 3.26 -16.11
CA GLY A 522 -6.30 2.72 -14.96
C GLY A 522 -6.53 1.24 -14.68
N PHE A 523 -7.30 0.51 -15.49
CA PHE A 523 -7.57 -0.92 -15.28
C PHE A 523 -7.23 -1.74 -16.53
N ASN A 524 -6.55 -2.88 -16.33
CA ASN A 524 -5.90 -3.63 -17.41
C ASN A 524 -5.86 -5.14 -17.10
N ASN A 525 -6.31 -5.96 -18.05
CA ASN A 525 -5.98 -7.39 -18.06
C ASN A 525 -4.66 -7.57 -18.84
N ILE A 526 -3.61 -8.02 -18.16
CA ILE A 526 -2.27 -8.24 -18.73
C ILE A 526 -1.91 -9.73 -18.84
N ALA A 527 -2.89 -10.64 -18.66
CA ALA A 527 -2.72 -12.10 -18.73
C ALA A 527 -1.65 -12.66 -17.76
N VAL A 528 -1.74 -12.29 -16.47
CA VAL A 528 -0.96 -12.89 -15.35
C VAL A 528 -1.45 -14.30 -15.00
N ARG A 529 -2.76 -14.51 -15.14
CA ARG A 529 -3.50 -15.76 -14.95
C ARG A 529 -4.62 -15.83 -16.00
N PRO A 530 -5.25 -16.99 -16.23
CA PRO A 530 -6.55 -17.07 -16.89
C PRO A 530 -7.58 -16.18 -16.19
N THR A 531 -8.39 -15.46 -16.96
CA THR A 531 -9.40 -14.50 -16.47
C THR A 531 -10.45 -15.09 -15.53
N LEU A 532 -10.68 -16.40 -15.61
CA LEU A 532 -11.63 -17.09 -14.72
C LEU A 532 -11.06 -17.35 -13.33
N ASP A 533 -9.73 -17.28 -13.11
CA ASP A 533 -9.11 -17.43 -11.78
C ASP A 533 -9.44 -16.23 -10.87
N ASP A 534 -9.61 -15.04 -11.46
CA ASP A 534 -10.11 -13.83 -10.79
C ASP A 534 -10.57 -12.81 -11.85
N ILE A 535 -11.88 -12.52 -11.89
CA ILE A 535 -12.47 -11.57 -12.86
C ILE A 535 -12.18 -10.09 -12.55
N GLY A 536 -11.60 -9.75 -11.39
CA GLY A 536 -11.17 -8.39 -11.05
C GLY A 536 -12.29 -7.35 -11.15
N LEU A 537 -12.06 -6.30 -11.95
CA LEU A 537 -13.03 -5.24 -12.24
C LEU A 537 -14.31 -5.72 -12.96
N GLY A 538 -14.32 -6.94 -13.50
CA GLY A 538 -15.47 -7.55 -14.14
C GLY A 538 -16.67 -7.78 -13.20
N ASP A 539 -16.40 -7.91 -11.90
CA ASP A 539 -17.38 -8.22 -10.86
C ASP A 539 -18.42 -7.11 -10.62
N VAL A 540 -19.40 -7.38 -9.76
CA VAL A 540 -20.47 -6.47 -9.34
C VAL A 540 -20.30 -6.00 -7.89
N ASP A 541 -20.98 -4.93 -7.52
CA ASP A 541 -21.14 -4.54 -6.12
C ASP A 541 -22.28 -5.34 -5.43
N PRO A 542 -22.44 -5.21 -4.10
CA PRO A 542 -23.52 -5.89 -3.36
C PRO A 542 -24.97 -5.52 -3.78
N PHE A 543 -25.16 -4.58 -4.71
CA PHE A 543 -26.45 -4.23 -5.31
C PHE A 543 -26.61 -4.78 -6.73
N GLY A 544 -25.70 -5.64 -7.19
CA GLY A 544 -25.70 -6.25 -8.52
C GLY A 544 -25.32 -5.27 -9.64
N LYS A 545 -24.67 -4.14 -9.34
CA LYS A 545 -24.22 -3.16 -10.34
C LYS A 545 -22.74 -3.38 -10.68
N PRO A 546 -22.33 -3.36 -11.96
CA PRO A 546 -20.93 -3.58 -12.35
C PRO A 546 -19.93 -2.65 -11.62
N LEU A 547 -18.79 -3.17 -11.18
CA LEU A 547 -17.68 -2.36 -10.66
C LEU A 547 -17.04 -1.49 -11.75
N SER A 548 -17.06 -1.98 -12.99
CA SER A 548 -16.64 -1.24 -14.18
C SER A 548 -17.56 -0.06 -14.53
N THR A 549 -16.95 1.12 -14.65
CA THR A 549 -17.54 2.33 -15.23
C THR A 549 -17.89 2.14 -16.71
N ALA A 550 -17.10 1.37 -17.47
CA ALA A 550 -17.40 1.05 -18.87
C ALA A 550 -18.68 0.19 -19.00
N ARG A 551 -18.88 -0.80 -18.12
CA ARG A 551 -20.13 -1.59 -18.06
C ARG A 551 -21.33 -0.72 -17.64
N LEU A 552 -21.15 0.17 -16.67
CA LEU A 552 -22.19 1.15 -16.30
C LEU A 552 -22.54 2.10 -17.46
N ALA A 553 -21.57 2.46 -18.31
CA ALA A 553 -21.81 3.29 -19.48
C ALA A 553 -22.63 2.55 -20.57
N VAL A 554 -22.35 1.27 -20.82
CA VAL A 554 -23.19 0.43 -21.70
C VAL A 554 -24.61 0.28 -21.14
N GLN A 555 -24.76 0.24 -19.81
CA GLN A 555 -26.06 0.25 -19.12
C GLN A 555 -26.73 1.65 -19.05
N GLY A 556 -26.18 2.67 -19.73
CA GLY A 556 -26.70 4.05 -19.69
C GLY A 556 -26.66 4.72 -18.30
N SER A 557 -26.00 4.08 -17.33
CA SER A 557 -25.88 4.52 -15.93
C SER A 557 -24.64 5.39 -15.69
N PHE A 558 -23.83 5.60 -16.74
CA PHE A 558 -22.69 6.51 -16.77
C PHE A 558 -22.54 7.11 -18.19
N SER A 559 -21.85 8.24 -18.33
CA SER A 559 -21.51 8.83 -19.62
C SER A 559 -20.13 9.47 -19.58
N ASP A 560 -19.29 9.17 -20.57
CA ASP A 560 -17.99 9.81 -20.76
C ASP A 560 -18.00 10.65 -22.06
N PRO A 561 -18.18 11.99 -21.98
CA PRO A 561 -18.14 12.86 -23.15
C PRO A 561 -16.73 13.03 -23.74
N THR A 562 -15.69 12.48 -23.10
CA THR A 562 -14.29 12.54 -23.57
C THR A 562 -13.86 11.28 -24.34
N LEU A 563 -14.65 10.20 -24.28
CA LEU A 563 -14.37 8.97 -25.00
C LEU A 563 -14.58 9.18 -26.51
N ASN A 564 -13.50 9.07 -27.29
CA ASN A 564 -13.50 9.31 -28.73
C ASN A 564 -12.90 8.11 -29.49
N PRO A 565 -13.61 7.51 -30.48
CA PRO A 565 -15.03 7.72 -30.76
C PRO A 565 -15.92 7.30 -29.57
N PRO A 566 -17.11 7.94 -29.42
CA PRO A 566 -18.07 7.63 -28.36
C PRO A 566 -18.41 6.14 -28.25
N LEU A 567 -18.97 5.76 -27.10
CA LEU A 567 -19.36 4.39 -26.80
C LEU A 567 -20.41 3.88 -27.80
N ASN A 568 -20.16 2.71 -28.37
CA ASN A 568 -21.07 1.99 -29.27
C ASN A 568 -21.60 0.74 -28.54
N PRO A 569 -22.90 0.36 -28.69
CA PRO A 569 -23.42 -0.87 -28.11
C PRO A 569 -22.68 -2.17 -28.51
N ASN A 570 -21.95 -2.14 -29.63
CA ASN A 570 -21.12 -3.25 -30.12
C ASN A 570 -19.65 -3.19 -29.64
N ASP A 571 -19.29 -2.25 -28.75
CA ASP A 571 -17.92 -2.16 -28.22
C ASP A 571 -17.59 -3.34 -27.28
N ILE A 572 -16.42 -3.95 -27.48
CA ILE A 572 -15.90 -4.98 -26.56
C ILE A 572 -15.47 -4.30 -25.26
N ILE A 573 -16.13 -4.63 -24.15
CA ILE A 573 -15.87 -4.05 -22.82
C ILE A 573 -14.88 -4.93 -22.07
N GLY A 574 -13.58 -4.63 -22.21
CA GLY A 574 -12.47 -5.51 -21.85
C GLY A 574 -12.08 -5.53 -20.37
N VAL A 575 -13.04 -5.70 -19.46
CA VAL A 575 -12.85 -5.46 -18.01
C VAL A 575 -12.78 -6.72 -17.14
N ASP A 576 -13.07 -7.90 -17.68
CA ASP A 576 -12.84 -9.16 -16.95
C ASP A 576 -11.35 -9.46 -16.85
N GLY A 577 -10.89 -9.82 -15.66
CA GLY A 577 -9.47 -10.01 -15.32
C GLY A 577 -8.68 -8.70 -15.33
N ALA A 578 -9.37 -7.55 -15.36
CA ALA A 578 -8.71 -6.25 -15.38
C ALA A 578 -8.45 -5.72 -13.96
N PHE A 579 -7.20 -5.36 -13.70
CA PHE A 579 -6.75 -4.87 -12.40
C PHE A 579 -6.16 -3.46 -12.48
N LYS A 580 -6.20 -2.74 -11.35
CA LYS A 580 -5.65 -1.38 -11.21
C LYS A 580 -4.17 -1.34 -11.61
N THR A 581 -3.80 -0.44 -12.53
CA THR A 581 -2.40 -0.10 -12.80
C THR A 581 -1.73 0.42 -11.51
N PRO A 582 -0.73 -0.26 -10.93
CA PRO A 582 -0.04 0.24 -9.74
C PRO A 582 0.91 1.38 -10.10
N THR A 583 1.23 2.24 -9.12
CA THR A 583 2.41 3.11 -9.23
C THR A 583 3.69 2.25 -9.18
N LEU A 584 4.73 2.67 -9.89
CA LEU A 584 6.06 2.03 -9.84
C LEU A 584 6.99 2.66 -8.80
N ARG A 585 6.53 3.66 -8.05
CA ARG A 585 7.34 4.35 -7.03
C ARG A 585 7.62 3.40 -5.85
N ASN A 586 8.89 3.26 -5.51
CA ASN A 586 9.42 2.30 -4.53
C ASN A 586 9.20 0.82 -4.89
N ILE A 587 8.95 0.47 -6.16
CA ILE A 587 8.71 -0.92 -6.57
C ILE A 587 9.84 -1.90 -6.23
N GLU A 588 11.08 -1.41 -6.03
CA GLU A 588 12.19 -2.20 -5.48
C GLU A 588 11.88 -2.86 -4.11
N LEU A 589 11.00 -2.24 -3.32
CA LEU A 589 10.70 -2.63 -1.94
C LEU A 589 9.42 -3.46 -1.80
N THR A 590 8.60 -3.55 -2.87
CA THR A 590 7.25 -4.14 -2.83
C THR A 590 7.16 -5.42 -3.66
N ALA A 591 8.14 -6.32 -3.47
CA ALA A 591 8.04 -7.72 -3.91
C ALA A 591 7.18 -8.52 -2.92
N PRO A 592 6.46 -9.57 -3.37
CA PRO A 592 6.36 -10.06 -4.73
C PRO A 592 5.37 -9.26 -5.58
N TYR A 593 5.40 -9.45 -6.90
CA TYR A 593 4.74 -8.56 -7.86
C TYR A 593 3.43 -9.11 -8.45
N PHE A 594 2.64 -8.18 -9.01
CA PHE A 594 1.25 -8.36 -9.49
C PHE A 594 0.22 -8.65 -8.38
N HIS A 595 -1.07 -8.58 -8.74
CA HIS A 595 -2.20 -8.76 -7.83
C HIS A 595 -2.27 -10.16 -7.18
N ASN A 596 -1.50 -11.14 -7.67
CA ASN A 596 -1.40 -12.48 -7.11
C ASN A 596 -0.01 -12.80 -6.52
N GLY A 597 0.96 -11.87 -6.57
CA GLY A 597 2.30 -12.08 -6.04
C GLY A 597 3.11 -13.16 -6.78
N SER A 598 2.82 -13.46 -8.05
CA SER A 598 3.37 -14.60 -8.80
C SER A 598 4.81 -14.45 -9.31
N GLN A 599 5.44 -13.28 -9.17
CA GLN A 599 6.82 -13.01 -9.61
C GLN A 599 7.62 -12.42 -8.44
N LEU A 600 8.84 -12.92 -8.19
CA LEU A 600 9.68 -12.49 -7.08
C LEU A 600 10.54 -11.25 -7.41
N THR A 601 11.03 -11.13 -8.65
CA THR A 601 12.04 -10.13 -9.01
C THR A 601 11.54 -9.15 -10.07
N LEU A 602 12.06 -7.91 -10.02
CA LEU A 602 11.87 -6.91 -11.09
C LEU A 602 12.29 -7.46 -12.46
N ARG A 603 13.28 -8.35 -12.48
CA ARG A 603 13.76 -9.01 -13.70
C ARG A 603 12.74 -9.98 -14.27
N GLN A 604 12.15 -10.86 -13.45
CA GLN A 604 11.04 -11.74 -13.86
C GLN A 604 9.83 -10.94 -14.37
N LEU A 605 9.50 -9.81 -13.72
CA LEU A 605 8.45 -8.88 -14.18
C LEU A 605 8.78 -8.26 -15.55
N VAL A 606 10.04 -7.92 -15.81
CA VAL A 606 10.47 -7.41 -17.11
C VAL A 606 10.49 -8.52 -18.18
N ASP A 607 10.89 -9.74 -17.82
CA ASP A 607 10.80 -10.90 -18.72
C ASP A 607 9.34 -11.26 -19.06
N PHE A 608 8.41 -11.16 -18.10
CA PHE A 608 6.96 -11.32 -18.30
C PHE A 608 6.45 -10.35 -19.37
N TYR A 609 6.79 -9.07 -19.27
CA TYR A 609 6.41 -8.09 -20.28
C TYR A 609 7.15 -8.33 -21.61
N ALA A 610 8.42 -8.73 -21.60
CA ALA A 610 9.18 -9.02 -22.83
C ALA A 610 8.63 -10.23 -23.63
N ARG A 611 8.15 -11.29 -22.96
CA ARG A 611 7.44 -12.41 -23.64
C ARG A 611 5.98 -12.07 -23.99
N GLY A 612 5.45 -10.97 -23.46
CA GLY A 612 4.12 -10.46 -23.74
C GLY A 612 2.99 -11.06 -22.90
N GLY A 613 3.27 -11.37 -21.64
CA GLY A 613 2.36 -12.03 -20.69
C GLY A 613 2.53 -13.55 -20.66
N ASP A 614 2.01 -14.17 -19.60
CA ASP A 614 2.08 -15.63 -19.43
C ASP A 614 0.95 -16.34 -20.20
N PHE A 615 -0.27 -15.80 -20.14
CA PHE A 615 -1.45 -16.41 -20.74
C PHE A 615 -1.89 -15.72 -22.05
N GLN A 616 -2.83 -16.34 -22.76
CA GLN A 616 -3.48 -15.78 -23.96
C GLN A 616 -4.83 -15.17 -23.55
N PRO A 617 -5.09 -13.87 -23.80
CA PRO A 617 -6.42 -13.32 -23.57
C PRO A 617 -7.42 -13.86 -24.59
N ILE A 618 -8.65 -14.18 -24.15
CA ILE A 618 -9.70 -14.78 -24.96
C ILE A 618 -10.16 -13.80 -26.05
N ALA A 619 -9.78 -14.11 -27.28
CA ALA A 619 -10.01 -13.25 -28.44
C ALA A 619 -11.51 -12.93 -28.63
N GLY A 620 -11.83 -11.63 -28.73
CA GLY A 620 -13.19 -11.14 -28.94
C GLY A 620 -14.08 -11.11 -27.69
N LYS A 621 -13.60 -11.58 -26.53
CA LYS A 621 -14.31 -11.48 -25.25
C LYS A 621 -13.58 -10.58 -24.25
N GLU A 622 -12.26 -10.70 -24.19
CA GLU A 622 -11.43 -10.00 -23.21
C GLU A 622 -10.77 -8.76 -23.78
N GLY A 623 -10.37 -7.85 -22.89
CA GLY A 623 -9.61 -6.66 -23.24
C GLY A 623 -8.22 -7.03 -23.74
N ARG A 624 -8.08 -7.18 -25.06
CA ARG A 624 -6.77 -7.41 -25.69
C ARG A 624 -5.88 -6.19 -25.45
N ILE A 625 -5.01 -6.29 -24.47
CA ILE A 625 -3.68 -5.71 -24.52
C ILE A 625 -2.89 -6.65 -25.43
N SER A 626 -2.57 -6.19 -26.64
CA SER A 626 -1.70 -6.95 -27.53
C SER A 626 -0.42 -7.29 -26.78
N PRO A 627 0.08 -8.54 -26.90
CA PRO A 627 1.28 -8.96 -26.21
C PRO A 627 2.39 -7.94 -26.40
N LEU A 628 3.11 -7.66 -25.32
CA LEU A 628 4.31 -6.84 -25.35
C LEU A 628 5.49 -7.52 -26.09
N SER A 629 5.21 -8.52 -26.94
CA SER A 629 6.04 -8.88 -28.10
C SER A 629 6.11 -7.79 -29.18
N THR A 630 5.48 -6.62 -28.98
CA THR A 630 5.78 -5.38 -29.73
C THR A 630 6.86 -4.51 -29.05
N LEU A 631 7.41 -4.95 -27.92
CA LEU A 631 8.57 -4.31 -27.29
C LEU A 631 9.84 -4.61 -28.09
N ILE A 632 10.20 -3.68 -28.95
CA ILE A 632 11.50 -3.70 -29.62
C ILE A 632 12.53 -3.14 -28.63
N LEU A 633 12.92 -4.02 -27.69
CA LEU A 633 13.95 -3.77 -26.68
C LEU A 633 15.36 -3.78 -27.30
N GLY A 634 15.52 -4.44 -28.46
CA GLY A 634 16.77 -4.54 -29.21
C GLY A 634 16.53 -5.20 -30.57
N LYS A 635 17.55 -5.21 -31.44
CA LYS A 635 17.54 -5.94 -32.72
C LYS A 635 18.23 -7.30 -32.59
N THR A 636 19.05 -7.45 -31.56
CA THR A 636 19.80 -8.66 -31.18
C THR A 636 19.41 -9.11 -29.76
N PRO A 637 19.58 -10.40 -29.41
CA PRO A 637 19.36 -10.88 -28.05
C PRO A 637 20.17 -10.11 -26.99
N GLN A 638 21.39 -9.69 -27.33
CA GLN A 638 22.28 -8.95 -26.44
C GLN A 638 21.75 -7.54 -26.12
N GLU A 639 21.24 -6.81 -27.13
CA GLU A 639 20.58 -5.51 -26.90
C GLU A 639 19.29 -5.68 -26.09
N VAL A 640 18.49 -6.73 -26.36
CA VAL A 640 17.28 -7.04 -25.61
C VAL A 640 17.61 -7.25 -24.12
N GLU A 641 18.62 -8.06 -23.80
CA GLU A 641 19.03 -8.29 -22.41
C GLU A 641 19.59 -7.01 -21.75
N GLN A 642 20.39 -6.21 -22.45
CA GLN A 642 20.86 -4.91 -21.95
C GLN A 642 19.70 -3.94 -21.66
N ALA A 643 18.67 -3.93 -22.51
CA ALA A 643 17.48 -3.11 -22.33
C ALA A 643 16.60 -3.59 -21.15
N LYS A 644 16.50 -4.91 -20.92
CA LYS A 644 15.85 -5.45 -19.71
C LYS A 644 16.58 -5.02 -18.44
N GLU A 645 17.91 -5.14 -18.39
CA GLU A 645 18.70 -4.67 -17.25
C GLU A 645 18.61 -3.15 -17.05
N ALA A 646 18.56 -2.37 -18.13
CA ALA A 646 18.33 -0.93 -18.06
C ALA A 646 16.96 -0.57 -17.46
N LEU A 647 15.89 -1.27 -17.85
CA LEU A 647 14.56 -1.12 -17.26
C LEU A 647 14.55 -1.47 -15.76
N VAL A 648 15.21 -2.56 -15.34
CA VAL A 648 15.35 -2.92 -13.92
C VAL A 648 16.12 -1.84 -13.15
N ALA A 649 17.23 -1.35 -13.70
CA ALA A 649 18.02 -0.27 -13.08
C ALA A 649 17.18 1.02 -12.92
N PHE A 650 16.40 1.38 -13.95
CA PHE A 650 15.48 2.52 -13.91
C PHE A 650 14.39 2.36 -12.85
N MET A 651 13.73 1.21 -12.74
CA MET A 651 12.71 0.99 -11.70
C MET A 651 13.28 1.13 -10.28
N LYS A 652 14.53 0.72 -10.03
CA LYS A 652 15.23 0.98 -8.76
C LYS A 652 15.53 2.46 -8.50
N SER A 653 15.57 3.29 -9.54
CA SER A 653 15.72 4.75 -9.40
C SER A 653 14.45 5.46 -8.95
N LEU A 654 13.32 4.74 -8.88
CA LEU A 654 12.03 5.23 -8.38
C LEU A 654 11.86 5.00 -6.86
N THR A 655 12.87 4.46 -6.17
CA THR A 655 12.86 4.28 -4.71
C THR A 655 13.31 5.54 -4.00
N ASP A 656 12.50 6.03 -3.06
CA ASP A 656 12.84 7.14 -2.17
C ASP A 656 13.56 6.60 -0.92
N ASP A 657 14.75 7.12 -0.63
CA ASP A 657 15.57 6.66 0.50
C ASP A 657 14.85 6.82 1.85
N ARG A 658 13.89 7.74 1.94
CA ARG A 658 13.07 7.94 3.16
C ARG A 658 12.14 6.76 3.39
N VAL A 659 11.62 6.13 2.33
CA VAL A 659 10.81 4.91 2.45
C VAL A 659 11.69 3.74 2.89
N ARG A 660 12.81 3.49 2.20
CA ARG A 660 13.73 2.39 2.53
C ARG A 660 14.26 2.46 3.97
N LEU A 661 14.41 3.67 4.52
CA LEU A 661 14.92 3.91 5.87
C LEU A 661 13.83 4.27 6.90
N GLN A 662 12.53 4.14 6.58
CA GLN A 662 11.40 4.51 7.47
C GLN A 662 11.53 5.93 8.09
N LYS A 663 12.06 6.89 7.32
CA LYS A 663 12.20 8.30 7.72
C LYS A 663 10.90 9.05 7.52
N ALA A 664 10.69 10.15 8.25
CA ALA A 664 9.49 10.97 8.13
C ALA A 664 9.17 11.33 6.66
N PRO A 665 7.91 11.16 6.21
CA PRO A 665 6.70 10.83 6.98
C PRO A 665 6.45 9.33 7.25
N PHE A 666 7.36 8.44 6.82
CA PHE A 666 7.22 6.97 6.88
C PHE A 666 7.70 6.34 8.21
N ASP A 667 8.00 7.14 9.23
CA ASP A 667 8.28 6.66 10.59
C ASP A 667 7.00 6.15 11.27
N HIS A 668 7.09 5.24 12.25
CA HIS A 668 5.91 4.54 12.76
C HIS A 668 6.02 4.02 14.22
N PRO A 669 4.86 3.77 14.87
CA PRO A 669 4.77 2.94 16.07
C PRO A 669 5.38 1.54 15.89
N GLN A 670 5.66 0.88 17.01
CA GLN A 670 5.93 -0.55 17.07
C GLN A 670 4.71 -1.32 16.56
N LEU A 671 4.94 -2.48 15.98
CA LEU A 671 3.90 -3.41 15.57
C LEU A 671 4.37 -4.85 15.82
N TRP A 672 3.46 -5.74 16.20
CA TRP A 672 3.74 -7.17 16.29
C TRP A 672 2.93 -7.86 15.20
N VAL A 673 3.62 -8.36 14.18
CA VAL A 673 2.99 -9.02 13.03
C VAL A 673 3.06 -10.53 13.18
N THR A 674 2.00 -11.21 12.79
CA THR A 674 1.89 -12.67 12.77
C THR A 674 2.74 -13.24 11.64
N ASN A 675 3.33 -14.43 11.79
CA ASN A 675 4.25 -15.03 10.80
C ASN A 675 4.05 -16.55 10.72
N GLY A 676 2.83 -16.95 10.37
CA GLY A 676 2.33 -18.31 10.51
C GLY A 676 2.27 -18.79 11.96
N HIS A 677 2.45 -20.10 12.15
CA HIS A 677 2.43 -20.78 13.45
C HIS A 677 3.70 -21.62 13.69
N PRO A 678 4.04 -21.96 14.94
CA PRO A 678 5.09 -22.93 15.26
C PRO A 678 4.82 -24.29 14.59
N GLY A 679 5.87 -24.98 14.17
CA GLY A 679 5.80 -26.31 13.55
C GLY A 679 5.86 -26.32 12.02
N ALA A 680 5.45 -27.45 11.43
CA ALA A 680 5.52 -27.72 10.00
C ALA A 680 4.15 -27.53 9.31
N PRO A 681 4.08 -27.42 7.97
CA PRO A 681 2.83 -27.29 7.21
C PRO A 681 1.73 -28.35 7.45
N THR A 682 2.08 -29.47 8.06
CA THR A 682 1.20 -30.63 8.29
C THR A 682 0.76 -30.82 9.75
N GLY A 683 1.21 -29.97 10.67
CA GLY A 683 0.95 -30.13 12.10
C GLY A 683 1.00 -28.81 12.88
N VAL A 684 0.06 -28.65 13.81
CA VAL A 684 -0.25 -27.35 14.44
C VAL A 684 -0.41 -27.51 15.96
N ASN A 685 0.09 -26.52 16.71
CA ASN A 685 -0.19 -26.39 18.14
C ASN A 685 -1.50 -25.62 18.33
N VAL A 686 -2.43 -26.16 19.11
CA VAL A 686 -3.72 -25.53 19.39
C VAL A 686 -3.56 -24.56 20.57
N ASP A 687 -4.01 -23.33 20.40
CA ASP A 687 -4.18 -22.39 21.51
C ASP A 687 -5.39 -22.82 22.35
N PRO A 688 -5.22 -23.17 23.65
CA PRO A 688 -6.32 -23.62 24.49
C PRO A 688 -7.36 -22.54 24.80
N ASN A 689 -7.09 -21.26 24.48
CA ASN A 689 -8.01 -20.15 24.71
C ASN A 689 -8.97 -19.92 23.52
N THR A 690 -8.52 -20.19 22.29
CA THR A 690 -9.30 -19.92 21.06
C THR A 690 -9.66 -21.16 20.26
N GLY A 691 -8.96 -22.29 20.43
CA GLY A 691 -9.12 -23.49 19.60
C GLY A 691 -8.48 -23.39 18.20
N ASN A 692 -7.82 -22.26 17.88
CA ASN A 692 -7.10 -22.04 16.64
C ASN A 692 -5.62 -22.45 16.77
N ALA A 693 -4.87 -22.32 15.68
CA ALA A 693 -3.41 -22.35 15.69
C ALA A 693 -2.82 -21.27 16.61
N THR A 694 -1.77 -21.60 17.38
CA THR A 694 -0.93 -20.60 18.08
C THR A 694 -0.10 -19.80 17.07
N ASP A 695 -0.02 -18.48 17.19
CA ASP A 695 0.80 -17.64 16.29
C ASP A 695 2.31 -17.66 16.60
N ASP A 696 3.13 -17.67 15.55
CA ASP A 696 4.49 -17.10 15.59
C ASP A 696 4.39 -15.58 15.38
N MET A 697 5.16 -14.79 16.13
CA MET A 697 5.13 -13.33 16.08
C MET A 697 6.51 -12.74 15.75
N ILE A 698 6.53 -11.70 14.91
CA ILE A 698 7.70 -10.86 14.61
C ILE A 698 7.47 -9.46 15.18
N GLU A 699 8.47 -8.90 15.86
CA GLU A 699 8.48 -7.48 16.24
C GLU A 699 8.96 -6.61 15.08
N ILE A 700 8.15 -5.62 14.71
CA ILE A 700 8.55 -4.46 13.93
C ILE A 700 8.72 -3.30 14.93
N VAL A 701 9.96 -2.88 15.14
CA VAL A 701 10.31 -1.88 16.17
C VAL A 701 9.74 -0.49 15.86
N ALA A 702 9.52 0.33 16.89
CA ALA A 702 9.09 1.72 16.69
C ALA A 702 10.23 2.57 16.11
N VAL A 703 9.93 3.34 15.05
CA VAL A 703 10.90 4.19 14.34
C VAL A 703 10.55 5.66 14.53
N GLY A 704 11.56 6.51 14.70
CA GLY A 704 11.42 7.97 14.74
C GLY A 704 11.65 8.64 13.40
N ARG A 705 11.34 9.94 13.30
CA ARG A 705 11.51 10.77 12.09
C ARG A 705 12.85 10.62 11.35
N ASN A 706 13.91 10.32 12.09
CA ASN A 706 15.28 10.16 11.60
C ASN A 706 15.54 8.83 10.86
N GLY A 707 14.60 7.88 10.95
CA GLY A 707 14.64 6.57 10.30
C GLY A 707 15.28 5.47 11.15
N GLY A 708 15.25 4.26 10.62
CA GLY A 708 15.86 3.05 11.18
C GLY A 708 16.69 2.30 10.15
N SER A 709 17.08 1.07 10.50
CA SER A 709 17.63 0.11 9.53
C SER A 709 16.55 -0.29 8.51
N PRO A 710 16.90 -0.55 7.24
CA PRO A 710 15.95 -1.12 6.29
C PRO A 710 15.34 -2.43 6.79
N ILE A 711 14.03 -2.57 6.72
CA ILE A 711 13.37 -3.87 6.86
C ILE A 711 13.73 -4.69 5.60
N PRO A 712 14.15 -5.97 5.73
CA PRO A 712 14.41 -6.83 4.58
C PRO A 712 13.19 -6.89 3.65
N SER A 713 13.39 -6.75 2.34
CA SER A 713 12.33 -7.01 1.36
C SER A 713 11.99 -8.50 1.36
N PHE A 714 10.84 -8.85 0.77
CA PHE A 714 10.41 -10.23 0.61
C PHE A 714 11.54 -11.10 0.03
N LEU A 715 11.89 -12.18 0.74
CA LEU A 715 12.99 -13.11 0.43
C LEU A 715 14.39 -12.48 0.24
N ALA A 716 14.67 -11.35 0.88
CA ALA A 716 16.02 -10.78 0.93
C ALA A 716 16.98 -11.65 1.77
N GLY A 717 17.85 -12.41 1.10
CA GLY A 717 18.93 -13.20 1.72
C GLY A 717 18.73 -14.72 1.73
N SER A 718 17.68 -15.22 1.07
CA SER A 718 17.46 -16.66 0.78
C SER A 718 17.98 -17.08 -0.58
#